data_AF-A0A7K1XWV9-F1
#
_entry.id   AF-A0A7K1XWV9-F1
#
_cell.length_a   1.000
_cell.length_b   1.000
_cell.length_c   1.000
_cell.angle_alpha   90.00
_cell.angle_beta   90.00
_cell.angle_gamma   90.00
#
_symmetry.space_group_name_H-M   'P 1'
#
loop_
_entity.id
_entity.type
_entity.pdbx_description
1 polymer ?
#
loop_
_entity_poly.entity_id
_entity_poly.type
_entity_poly.pdbx_seq_one_letter_code
_entity_poly.pdbx_strand_id
1 'polypeptide(L)'
;MKKILSICLLLGLGACTFAQGRLPSRFNLPANSDTAFNLPGKYFQVLRDTGMALTFNQVRTNTWLAKFEGGEKKYPPGHPMSSHVLWTRYLLHNRANKAKEIALSTEYSTVDFYFRKAGEKWLHKTTGYRVPYSKRNDLKLINTVTYTLEPGEHVLIYERQYNNWQTISPGVRIGFARTTIQQEYISERKQTMKLVLALIAGVVLFAAVINFFFFFMIRERVYLYYGLTLLFGDWCYFHLWIQDLIPEDPARSSDAGNTILLFAIFFSLFTVRHFLRTNLHYPRWDKFLHWLSWIMLIFVPLAVIAPNDRFNIIRSIPQVIIFTVLGALAVTPLLFLGKRFSEARLFLLAFAPFVAFLVSLLITLGLKYRGLQPYLASVMLFSVLWAILVLSWSLFLRFKRLLNENARQALEKERMAREKETERNELIARQKVELEKEVQERTAELKQSLHELKATQAQLIQSEKMASLGDLTAGIAHEIQNPLNFVNNFSEVSMEMLEEMEEEMGNGEWEIAGEIAKDVKLNLEKINHHGKRADAIVKGMLQHSRSSSGQKEPTDLNALADEYLRLCFHGLRAKDKSFNSKLVTDYDHALPPVSVAKQDLGRVLLNLFANAFYSVAAKKKRLGDGYEPTVTVQTRLIDQEIEISVTDNGSGIPQKVLDKIYQPFFTTKPTGEGTGLGLSLSYDIVTKGHGGTLLAETEEGEFARFRIRVPRD
;
A
#
# COMPACT_ATOMS: atom_id res chain seq x y z
N MET A 1 -10.93 96.48 -73.91
CA MET A 1 -10.83 96.48 -72.44
C MET A 1 -12.17 96.39 -71.69
N LYS A 2 -13.29 96.98 -72.15
CA LYS A 2 -14.59 96.85 -71.46
C LYS A 2 -15.28 95.46 -71.54
N LYS A 3 -14.90 94.58 -72.48
CA LYS A 3 -15.43 93.20 -72.58
C LYS A 3 -14.71 92.15 -71.71
N ILE A 4 -13.50 92.45 -71.22
CA ILE A 4 -12.73 91.55 -70.34
C ILE A 4 -13.11 91.77 -68.87
N LEU A 5 -13.42 93.01 -68.48
CA LEU A 5 -13.85 93.33 -67.12
C LEU A 5 -15.24 92.76 -66.78
N SER A 6 -16.16 92.69 -67.75
CA SER A 6 -17.50 92.09 -67.56
C SER A 6 -17.45 90.56 -67.46
N ILE A 7 -16.48 89.90 -68.10
CA ILE A 7 -16.30 88.44 -68.01
C ILE A 7 -15.64 88.07 -66.67
N CYS A 8 -14.73 88.88 -66.14
CA CYS A 8 -14.18 88.68 -64.80
C CYS A 8 -15.20 88.96 -63.67
N LEU A 9 -16.14 89.91 -63.84
CA LEU A 9 -17.22 90.13 -62.86
C LEU A 9 -18.29 89.03 -62.89
N LEU A 10 -18.60 88.47 -64.08
CA LEU A 10 -19.54 87.34 -64.21
C LEU A 10 -18.94 86.00 -63.75
N LEU A 11 -17.63 85.78 -63.93
CA LEU A 11 -16.93 84.63 -63.37
C LEU A 11 -16.64 84.78 -61.86
N GLY A 12 -16.56 86.01 -61.35
CA GLY A 12 -16.43 86.29 -59.91
C GLY A 12 -17.74 86.13 -59.11
N LEU A 13 -18.90 86.31 -59.74
CA LEU A 13 -20.22 86.11 -59.10
C LEU A 13 -20.80 84.71 -59.31
N GLY A 14 -20.30 83.95 -60.29
CA GLY A 14 -20.66 82.54 -60.52
C GLY A 14 -19.93 81.52 -59.63
N ALA A 15 -18.93 81.94 -58.86
CA ALA A 15 -18.09 81.07 -58.03
C ALA A 15 -18.36 81.17 -56.51
N CYS A 16 -19.41 81.90 -56.08
CA CYS A 16 -19.78 82.04 -54.67
C CYS A 16 -21.05 81.30 -54.25
N THR A 17 -21.63 80.45 -55.11
CA THR A 17 -22.59 79.42 -54.67
C THR A 17 -21.83 78.16 -54.26
N PHE A 18 -20.98 78.28 -53.24
CA PHE A 18 -20.59 77.11 -52.46
C PHE A 18 -21.88 76.44 -52.01
N ALA A 19 -22.08 75.19 -52.43
CA ALA A 19 -23.20 74.36 -52.02
C ALA A 19 -23.23 74.27 -50.49
N GLN A 20 -23.99 75.17 -49.84
CA GLN A 20 -24.49 74.92 -48.50
C GLN A 20 -25.32 73.64 -48.61
N GLY A 21 -24.76 72.52 -48.15
CA GLY A 21 -25.46 71.25 -48.17
C GLY A 21 -26.82 71.42 -47.51
N ARG A 22 -27.90 71.34 -48.30
CA ARG A 22 -29.26 71.52 -47.80
C ARG A 22 -29.51 70.53 -46.66
N LEU A 23 -29.96 71.04 -45.52
CA LEU A 23 -30.42 70.23 -44.40
C LEU A 23 -31.48 69.22 -44.88
N PRO A 24 -31.58 68.05 -44.24
CA PRO A 24 -32.59 67.06 -44.59
C PRO A 24 -34.00 67.65 -44.41
N SER A 25 -34.95 67.15 -45.21
CA SER A 25 -36.35 67.54 -45.11
C SER A 25 -36.90 67.27 -43.71
N ARG A 26 -37.70 68.21 -43.17
CA ARG A 26 -38.32 68.06 -41.86
C ARG A 26 -39.33 66.91 -41.85
N PHE A 27 -39.20 66.00 -40.90
CA PHE A 27 -40.19 64.96 -40.65
C PHE A 27 -41.08 65.33 -39.45
N ASN A 28 -42.39 65.29 -39.65
CA ASN A 28 -43.35 65.52 -38.56
C ASN A 28 -43.67 64.18 -37.90
N LEU A 29 -43.49 64.09 -36.58
CA LEU A 29 -43.84 62.90 -35.81
C LEU A 29 -45.36 62.64 -35.88
N PRO A 30 -45.81 61.37 -35.92
CA PRO A 30 -47.23 61.04 -35.90
C PRO A 30 -47.90 61.62 -34.65
N ALA A 31 -48.98 62.39 -34.82
CA ALA A 31 -49.64 63.06 -33.70
C ALA A 31 -50.29 62.08 -32.71
N ASN A 32 -50.96 61.03 -33.22
CA ASN A 32 -51.80 60.12 -32.43
C ASN A 32 -51.24 58.69 -32.32
N SER A 33 -49.99 58.45 -32.70
CA SER A 33 -49.36 57.13 -32.58
C SER A 33 -48.03 57.21 -31.85
N ASP A 34 -47.82 56.25 -30.95
CA ASP A 34 -46.56 56.00 -30.25
C ASP A 34 -45.96 54.64 -30.67
N THR A 35 -46.33 54.14 -31.86
CA THR A 35 -45.72 52.95 -32.46
C THR A 35 -44.38 53.28 -33.10
N ALA A 36 -43.39 52.41 -32.91
CA ALA A 36 -42.08 52.59 -33.54
C ALA A 36 -42.18 52.44 -35.08
N PHE A 37 -41.43 53.25 -35.81
CA PHE A 37 -41.41 53.25 -37.28
C PHE A 37 -40.00 53.47 -37.84
N ASN A 38 -39.79 53.11 -39.10
CA ASN A 38 -38.56 53.42 -39.83
C ASN A 38 -38.75 54.74 -40.58
N LEU A 39 -37.81 55.66 -40.43
CA LEU A 39 -37.82 56.95 -41.08
C LEU A 39 -37.63 56.77 -42.60
N PRO A 40 -38.52 57.31 -43.47
CA PRO A 40 -38.36 57.18 -44.91
C PRO A 40 -37.08 57.87 -45.42
N GLY A 41 -36.47 57.32 -46.48
CA GLY A 41 -35.17 57.74 -47.02
C GLY A 41 -35.05 59.23 -47.36
N LYS A 42 -36.11 59.92 -47.78
CA LYS A 42 -36.09 61.38 -48.03
C LYS A 42 -35.86 62.26 -46.80
N TYR A 43 -36.09 61.74 -45.59
CA TYR A 43 -36.06 62.52 -44.36
C TYR A 43 -34.74 62.40 -43.59
N PHE A 44 -33.81 61.58 -44.07
CA PHE A 44 -32.47 61.50 -43.52
C PHE A 44 -31.42 61.57 -44.61
N GLN A 45 -30.23 62.00 -44.23
CA GLN A 45 -29.05 61.98 -45.07
C GLN A 45 -27.95 61.18 -44.40
N VAL A 46 -27.12 60.52 -45.18
CA VAL A 46 -26.03 59.67 -44.73
C VAL A 46 -24.70 60.12 -45.31
N LEU A 47 -23.64 59.99 -44.52
CA LEU A 47 -22.25 60.19 -44.89
C LEU A 47 -21.45 59.00 -44.41
N ARG A 48 -20.71 58.38 -45.33
CA ARG A 48 -19.84 57.25 -45.01
C ARG A 48 -18.48 57.77 -44.58
N ASP A 49 -17.99 57.24 -43.47
CA ASP A 49 -16.63 57.50 -43.00
C ASP A 49 -15.79 56.25 -43.23
N THR A 50 -15.21 56.14 -44.43
CA THR A 50 -14.36 55.00 -44.83
C THR A 50 -13.01 54.98 -44.10
N GLY A 51 -12.56 56.13 -43.57
CA GLY A 51 -11.30 56.26 -42.83
C GLY A 51 -11.45 56.13 -41.31
N MET A 52 -12.68 56.03 -40.80
CA MET A 52 -13.02 55.94 -39.37
C MET A 52 -12.51 57.11 -38.51
N ALA A 53 -12.16 58.24 -39.12
CA ALA A 53 -11.44 59.33 -38.49
C ALA A 53 -12.25 60.63 -38.36
N LEU A 54 -13.46 60.68 -38.95
CA LEU A 54 -14.25 61.90 -38.96
C LEU A 54 -14.89 62.14 -37.59
N THR A 55 -14.55 63.28 -37.00
CA THR A 55 -15.13 63.77 -35.75
C THR A 55 -16.40 64.60 -36.00
N PHE A 56 -17.25 64.74 -34.99
CA PHE A 56 -18.47 65.56 -35.08
C PHE A 56 -18.21 66.98 -35.59
N ASN A 57 -17.14 67.62 -35.13
CA ASN A 57 -16.77 68.98 -35.53
C ASN A 57 -16.38 69.07 -37.02
N GLN A 58 -15.71 68.05 -37.54
CA GLN A 58 -15.31 67.99 -38.96
C GLN A 58 -16.52 67.74 -39.87
N VAL A 59 -17.43 66.84 -39.49
CA VAL A 59 -18.61 66.49 -40.29
C VAL A 59 -19.58 67.67 -40.48
N ARG A 60 -19.48 68.68 -39.61
CA ARG A 60 -20.28 69.90 -39.67
C ARG A 60 -19.65 71.03 -40.51
N THR A 61 -18.41 70.89 -40.99
CA THR A 61 -17.80 71.91 -41.84
C THR A 61 -18.43 71.89 -43.24
N ASN A 62 -18.44 73.05 -43.91
CA ASN A 62 -19.02 73.18 -45.26
C ASN A 62 -18.48 72.13 -46.25
N THR A 63 -17.22 71.72 -46.09
CA THR A 63 -16.56 70.68 -46.89
C THR A 63 -17.26 69.32 -46.81
N TRP A 64 -17.74 68.92 -45.64
CA TRP A 64 -18.39 67.62 -45.42
C TRP A 64 -19.91 67.71 -45.49
N LEU A 65 -20.52 68.87 -45.20
CA LEU A 65 -21.96 69.09 -45.31
C LEU A 65 -22.50 68.82 -46.72
N ALA A 66 -21.71 69.10 -47.76
CA ALA A 66 -22.06 68.86 -49.16
C ALA A 66 -21.94 67.38 -49.59
N LYS A 67 -21.25 66.55 -48.80
CA LYS A 67 -21.03 65.12 -49.08
C LYS A 67 -22.09 64.20 -48.47
N PHE A 68 -23.03 64.77 -47.71
CA PHE A 68 -24.18 64.01 -47.20
C PHE A 68 -25.15 63.69 -48.34
N GLU A 69 -25.41 62.40 -48.54
CA GLU A 69 -26.33 61.90 -49.56
C GLU A 69 -27.71 61.64 -48.95
N GLY A 70 -28.78 61.91 -49.69
CA GLY A 70 -30.14 61.57 -49.22
C GLY A 70 -30.33 60.06 -49.12
N GLY A 71 -31.03 59.60 -48.08
CA GLY A 71 -31.27 58.17 -47.83
C GLY A 71 -32.02 57.43 -48.95
N GLU A 72 -32.64 58.15 -49.89
CA GLU A 72 -33.29 57.61 -51.10
C GLU A 72 -32.32 57.34 -52.27
N LYS A 73 -31.14 57.98 -52.31
CA LYS A 73 -30.17 57.75 -53.40
C LYS A 73 -29.42 56.43 -53.18
N LYS A 74 -29.80 55.40 -53.96
CA LYS A 74 -28.98 54.21 -54.29
C LYS A 74 -28.72 53.17 -53.18
N TYR A 75 -29.69 52.82 -52.34
CA TYR A 75 -29.56 51.70 -51.39
C TYR A 75 -30.64 50.60 -51.58
N PRO A 76 -30.61 49.80 -52.67
CA PRO A 76 -31.49 48.65 -52.81
C PRO A 76 -31.13 47.54 -51.78
N PRO A 77 -32.11 46.75 -51.29
CA PRO A 77 -31.84 45.63 -50.39
C PRO A 77 -30.97 44.58 -51.09
N GLY A 78 -29.78 44.29 -50.56
CA GLY A 78 -28.95 43.18 -51.02
C GLY A 78 -27.66 43.52 -51.80
N HIS A 79 -27.28 44.79 -51.94
CA HIS A 79 -25.92 45.16 -52.36
C HIS A 79 -25.03 45.44 -51.13
N PRO A 80 -23.90 44.73 -50.95
CA PRO A 80 -23.00 45.00 -49.84
C PRO A 80 -22.22 46.29 -50.14
N MET A 81 -22.43 47.31 -49.32
CA MET A 81 -21.52 48.47 -49.26
C MET A 81 -21.06 48.63 -47.82
N SER A 82 -19.81 48.31 -47.58
CA SER A 82 -19.21 48.11 -46.26
C SER A 82 -18.50 49.37 -45.75
N SER A 83 -19.17 50.19 -44.93
CA SER A 83 -18.48 51.13 -44.04
C SER A 83 -18.72 50.73 -42.58
N HIS A 84 -17.64 50.67 -41.80
CA HIS A 84 -17.69 50.38 -40.36
C HIS A 84 -18.22 51.56 -39.54
N VAL A 85 -18.13 52.79 -40.09
CA VAL A 85 -18.67 54.02 -39.48
C VAL A 85 -19.64 54.70 -40.46
N LEU A 86 -20.83 55.02 -39.98
CA LEU A 86 -21.86 55.72 -40.73
C LEU A 86 -22.35 56.94 -39.94
N TRP A 87 -22.33 58.11 -40.57
CA TRP A 87 -22.94 59.32 -40.06
C TRP A 87 -24.31 59.51 -40.68
N THR A 88 -25.34 59.62 -39.85
CA THR A 88 -26.72 59.85 -40.30
C THR A 88 -27.23 61.14 -39.67
N ARG A 89 -27.93 61.97 -40.44
CA ARG A 89 -28.56 63.19 -39.92
C ARG A 89 -29.99 63.34 -40.37
N TYR A 90 -30.85 63.83 -39.49
CA TYR A 90 -32.29 63.98 -39.74
C TYR A 90 -32.89 65.05 -38.83
N LEU A 91 -34.02 65.63 -39.27
CA LEU A 91 -34.71 66.70 -38.57
C LEU A 91 -36.13 66.24 -38.17
N LEU A 92 -36.38 66.16 -36.87
CA LEU A 92 -37.68 65.76 -36.32
C LEU A 92 -38.44 66.98 -35.81
N HIS A 93 -39.76 66.95 -35.92
CA HIS A 93 -40.65 68.02 -35.44
C HIS A 93 -41.89 67.42 -34.79
N ASN A 94 -42.21 67.89 -33.58
CA ASN A 94 -43.40 67.49 -32.86
C ASN A 94 -44.57 68.45 -33.17
N ARG A 95 -45.55 67.99 -33.95
CA ARG A 95 -46.80 68.74 -34.22
C ARG A 95 -47.94 68.43 -33.25
N ALA A 96 -47.74 67.53 -32.29
CA ALA A 96 -48.77 67.19 -31.32
C ALA A 96 -48.87 68.26 -30.23
N ASN A 97 -50.04 68.37 -29.60
CA ASN A 97 -50.28 69.29 -28.46
C ASN A 97 -49.70 68.76 -27.13
N LYS A 98 -48.87 67.71 -27.16
CA LYS A 98 -48.24 67.08 -25.99
C LYS A 98 -46.78 66.79 -26.29
N ALA A 99 -45.93 66.84 -25.26
CA ALA A 99 -44.54 66.43 -25.37
C ALA A 99 -44.45 64.94 -25.78
N LYS A 100 -43.50 64.62 -26.66
CA LYS A 100 -43.23 63.24 -27.09
C LYS A 100 -41.80 62.88 -26.74
N GLU A 101 -41.65 61.85 -25.92
CA GLU A 101 -40.34 61.28 -25.60
C GLU A 101 -39.98 60.21 -26.64
N ILE A 102 -39.07 60.55 -27.55
CA ILE A 102 -38.57 59.61 -28.55
C ILE A 102 -37.52 58.69 -27.94
N ALA A 103 -37.50 57.44 -28.40
CA ALA A 103 -36.55 56.42 -28.02
C ALA A 103 -35.75 55.99 -29.26
N LEU A 104 -34.45 56.21 -29.24
CA LEU A 104 -33.51 55.84 -30.29
C LEU A 104 -32.72 54.63 -29.81
N SER A 105 -33.20 53.44 -30.17
CA SER A 105 -32.57 52.16 -29.84
C SER A 105 -31.52 51.79 -30.89
N THR A 106 -30.40 51.21 -30.44
CA THR A 106 -29.35 50.76 -31.35
C THR A 106 -28.97 49.30 -31.14
N GLU A 107 -28.64 48.64 -32.25
CA GLU A 107 -28.05 47.30 -32.30
C GLU A 107 -26.55 47.35 -32.68
N TYR A 108 -25.95 48.54 -32.74
CA TYR A 108 -24.56 48.76 -33.16
C TYR A 108 -23.57 48.78 -31.97
N SER A 109 -22.29 48.58 -32.28
CA SER A 109 -21.22 48.46 -31.26
C SER A 109 -21.14 49.69 -30.38
N THR A 110 -21.08 50.87 -31.01
CA THR A 110 -21.15 52.17 -30.34
C THR A 110 -21.88 53.16 -31.22
N VAL A 111 -22.75 53.97 -30.63
CA VAL A 111 -23.45 55.05 -31.31
C VAL A 111 -23.36 56.33 -30.50
N ASP A 112 -22.93 57.40 -31.15
CA ASP A 112 -22.95 58.76 -30.59
C ASP A 112 -24.10 59.55 -31.22
N PHE A 113 -25.02 60.02 -30.38
CA PHE A 113 -26.11 60.91 -30.76
C PHE A 113 -25.79 62.35 -30.36
N TYR A 114 -25.95 63.27 -31.30
CA TYR A 114 -25.79 64.70 -31.08
C TYR A 114 -27.11 65.40 -31.42
N PHE A 115 -27.74 66.01 -30.41
CA PHE A 115 -29.00 66.72 -30.52
C PHE A 115 -28.79 68.22 -30.47
N ARG A 116 -29.51 68.97 -31.29
CA ARG A 116 -29.55 70.44 -31.19
C ARG A 116 -30.91 71.02 -31.55
N LYS A 117 -31.39 71.87 -30.66
CA LYS A 117 -32.45 72.84 -30.91
C LYS A 117 -31.87 74.15 -31.47
N ALA A 118 -32.67 74.88 -32.23
CA ALA A 118 -32.28 76.22 -32.69
C ALA A 118 -31.95 77.14 -31.49
N GLY A 119 -30.72 77.65 -31.44
CA GLY A 119 -30.25 78.56 -30.37
C GLY A 119 -29.57 77.89 -29.17
N GLU A 120 -29.62 76.55 -29.05
CA GLU A 120 -29.05 75.83 -27.90
C GLU A 120 -27.69 75.17 -28.22
N LYS A 121 -26.97 74.78 -27.14
CA LYS A 121 -25.75 73.98 -27.21
C LYS A 121 -26.08 72.55 -27.65
N TRP A 122 -25.10 71.86 -28.24
CA TRP A 122 -25.25 70.46 -28.63
C TRP A 122 -25.28 69.56 -27.39
N LEU A 123 -26.27 68.68 -27.31
CA LEU A 123 -26.35 67.61 -26.33
C LEU A 123 -25.78 66.34 -26.94
N HIS A 124 -24.76 65.76 -26.31
CA HIS A 124 -24.14 64.50 -26.74
C HIS A 124 -24.56 63.37 -25.81
N LYS A 125 -25.02 62.26 -26.37
CA LYS A 125 -25.33 61.02 -25.67
C LYS A 125 -24.72 59.83 -26.40
N THR A 126 -24.18 58.87 -25.67
CA THR A 126 -23.54 57.66 -26.20
C THR A 126 -24.24 56.41 -25.70
N THR A 127 -24.38 55.42 -26.56
CA THR A 127 -24.96 54.11 -26.24
C THR A 127 -24.41 53.03 -27.17
N GLY A 128 -24.68 51.75 -26.90
CA GLY A 128 -24.26 50.62 -27.73
C GLY A 128 -23.75 49.44 -26.92
N TYR A 129 -23.76 48.25 -27.52
CA TYR A 129 -23.47 47.02 -26.78
C TYR A 129 -22.00 46.87 -26.39
N ARG A 130 -21.05 47.60 -27.02
CA ARG A 130 -19.62 47.66 -26.59
C ARG A 130 -19.29 48.90 -25.76
N VAL A 131 -20.27 49.74 -25.43
CA VAL A 131 -20.06 50.90 -24.55
C VAL A 131 -20.16 50.44 -23.09
N PRO A 132 -19.19 50.77 -22.21
CA PRO A 132 -19.28 50.49 -20.78
C PRO A 132 -20.59 51.02 -20.18
N TYR A 133 -21.23 50.26 -19.30
CA TYR A 133 -22.53 50.59 -18.72
C TYR A 133 -22.53 51.95 -18.00
N SER A 134 -21.47 52.29 -17.27
CA SER A 134 -21.27 53.62 -16.68
C SER A 134 -21.37 54.76 -17.70
N LYS A 135 -20.88 54.55 -18.93
CA LYS A 135 -20.82 55.53 -20.03
C LYS A 135 -22.06 55.54 -20.93
N ARG A 136 -22.98 54.59 -20.79
CA ARG A 136 -24.25 54.59 -21.54
C ARG A 136 -25.20 55.65 -20.98
N ASN A 137 -25.88 56.38 -21.86
CA ASN A 137 -26.92 57.34 -21.50
C ASN A 137 -28.33 56.72 -21.47
N ASP A 138 -29.19 57.27 -20.63
CA ASP A 138 -30.62 56.95 -20.47
C ASP A 138 -30.94 55.46 -20.19
N LEU A 139 -31.57 54.74 -21.11
CA LEU A 139 -32.05 53.36 -20.92
C LEU A 139 -30.91 52.36 -21.19
N LYS A 140 -29.99 52.29 -20.22
CA LYS A 140 -28.69 51.58 -20.33
C LYS A 140 -28.77 50.10 -20.67
N LEU A 141 -29.77 49.38 -20.15
CA LEU A 141 -29.91 47.92 -20.33
C LEU A 141 -30.34 47.52 -21.75
N ILE A 142 -30.98 48.43 -22.48
CA ILE A 142 -31.52 48.17 -23.83
C ILE A 142 -30.82 48.99 -24.93
N ASN A 143 -29.70 49.63 -24.58
CA ASN A 143 -28.92 50.49 -25.47
C ASN A 143 -29.76 51.58 -26.14
N THR A 144 -30.66 52.23 -25.40
CA THR A 144 -31.58 53.23 -25.95
C THR A 144 -31.37 54.60 -25.33
N VAL A 145 -31.22 55.62 -26.18
CA VAL A 145 -31.18 57.02 -25.78
C VAL A 145 -32.58 57.62 -25.92
N THR A 146 -33.00 58.44 -24.96
CA THR A 146 -34.27 59.16 -25.02
C THR A 146 -34.07 60.67 -25.19
N TYR A 147 -35.02 61.31 -25.87
CA TYR A 147 -35.05 62.77 -26.01
C TYR A 147 -36.50 63.25 -25.99
N THR A 148 -36.78 64.28 -25.20
CA THR A 148 -38.13 64.85 -25.08
C THR A 148 -38.28 65.99 -26.08
N LEU A 149 -39.22 65.88 -27.01
CA LEU A 149 -39.61 66.98 -27.90
C LEU A 149 -40.88 67.64 -27.40
N GLU A 150 -40.80 68.92 -27.05
CA GLU A 150 -41.94 69.74 -26.65
C GLU A 150 -42.90 70.02 -27.84
N PRO A 151 -44.18 70.37 -27.58
CA PRO A 151 -45.12 70.76 -28.64
C PRO A 151 -44.57 71.89 -29.52
N GLY A 152 -44.60 71.70 -30.84
CA GLY A 152 -44.09 72.66 -31.83
C GLY A 152 -42.56 72.72 -31.96
N GLU A 153 -41.83 71.94 -31.18
CA GLU A 153 -40.37 71.91 -31.19
C GLU A 153 -39.82 71.07 -32.36
N HIS A 154 -38.69 71.50 -32.92
CA HIS A 154 -37.90 70.71 -33.87
C HIS A 154 -36.46 70.53 -33.39
N VAL A 155 -35.90 69.36 -33.64
CA VAL A 155 -34.53 68.98 -33.24
C VAL A 155 -33.77 68.40 -34.41
N LEU A 156 -32.54 68.87 -34.60
CA LEU A 156 -31.59 68.31 -35.56
C LEU A 156 -30.74 67.27 -34.84
N ILE A 157 -30.72 66.06 -35.39
CA ILE A 157 -30.02 64.91 -34.81
C ILE A 157 -28.93 64.47 -35.77
N TYR A 158 -27.72 64.29 -35.25
CA TYR A 158 -26.65 63.55 -35.90
C TYR A 158 -26.41 62.27 -35.12
N GLU A 159 -26.24 61.17 -35.84
CA GLU A 159 -25.97 59.85 -35.31
C GLU A 159 -24.69 59.34 -35.96
N ARG A 160 -23.69 59.01 -35.14
CA ARG A 160 -22.47 58.33 -35.59
C ARG A 160 -22.56 56.89 -35.16
N GLN A 161 -22.88 56.01 -36.09
CA GLN A 161 -22.96 54.58 -35.86
C GLN A 161 -21.60 53.95 -36.17
N TYR A 162 -21.11 53.10 -35.26
CA TYR A 162 -19.93 52.27 -35.47
C TYR A 162 -20.25 50.81 -35.19
N ASN A 163 -19.82 49.93 -36.10
CA ASN A 163 -20.05 48.50 -36.00
C ASN A 163 -18.78 47.69 -36.32
N ASN A 164 -18.40 46.80 -35.39
CA ASN A 164 -17.16 46.03 -35.45
C ASN A 164 -17.23 44.82 -36.38
N TRP A 165 -18.41 44.24 -36.58
CA TRP A 165 -18.53 42.90 -37.21
C TRP A 165 -19.31 42.90 -38.52
N GLN A 166 -20.06 43.96 -38.80
CA GLN A 166 -20.97 43.99 -39.96
C GLN A 166 -21.01 45.37 -40.59
N THR A 167 -21.32 45.37 -41.88
CA THR A 167 -21.63 46.57 -42.66
C THR A 167 -22.88 47.23 -42.11
N ILE A 168 -22.84 48.53 -41.86
CA ILE A 168 -24.02 49.28 -41.39
C ILE A 168 -24.95 49.51 -42.58
N SER A 169 -26.20 49.05 -42.47
CA SER A 169 -27.25 49.39 -43.44
C SER A 169 -27.85 50.76 -43.08
N PRO A 170 -27.96 51.70 -44.03
CA PRO A 170 -28.54 53.01 -43.74
C PRO A 170 -30.02 52.88 -43.39
N GLY A 171 -30.38 53.31 -42.19
CA GLY A 171 -31.76 53.34 -41.71
C GLY A 171 -31.83 53.96 -40.32
N VAL A 172 -32.93 54.69 -40.05
CA VAL A 172 -33.19 55.32 -38.75
C VAL A 172 -34.51 54.78 -38.24
N ARG A 173 -34.47 54.05 -37.13
CA ARG A 173 -35.68 53.56 -36.45
C ARG A 173 -35.98 54.47 -35.27
N ILE A 174 -37.20 55.01 -35.23
CA ILE A 174 -37.66 55.91 -34.17
C ILE A 174 -38.72 55.17 -33.37
N GLY A 175 -38.48 54.99 -32.08
CA GLY A 175 -39.44 54.50 -31.09
C GLY A 175 -39.90 55.61 -30.15
N PHE A 176 -40.69 55.24 -29.15
CA PHE A 176 -41.17 56.14 -28.10
C PHE A 176 -40.90 55.51 -26.73
N ALA A 177 -40.41 56.29 -25.77
CA ALA A 177 -39.85 55.76 -24.52
C ALA A 177 -40.85 54.88 -23.77
N ARG A 178 -42.10 55.32 -23.62
CA ARG A 178 -43.14 54.54 -22.91
C ARG A 178 -43.41 53.18 -23.55
N THR A 179 -43.60 53.13 -24.88
CA THR A 179 -43.89 51.87 -25.58
C THR A 179 -42.66 50.97 -25.63
N THR A 180 -41.47 51.54 -25.79
CA THR A 180 -40.19 50.80 -25.71
C THR A 180 -39.98 50.21 -24.32
N ILE A 181 -40.20 50.96 -23.24
CA ILE A 181 -40.08 50.46 -21.86
C ILE A 181 -41.08 49.33 -21.61
N GLN A 182 -42.34 49.51 -22.04
CA GLN A 182 -43.37 48.50 -21.86
C GLN A 182 -43.05 47.21 -22.64
N GLN A 183 -42.50 47.32 -23.85
CA GLN A 183 -42.10 46.16 -24.65
C GLN A 183 -40.85 45.46 -24.12
N GLU A 184 -39.86 46.20 -23.63
CA GLU A 184 -38.58 45.64 -23.22
C GLU A 184 -38.53 45.18 -21.76
N TYR A 185 -39.13 45.93 -20.84
CA TYR A 185 -39.07 45.65 -19.40
C TYR A 185 -40.32 44.95 -18.86
N ILE A 186 -41.51 45.36 -19.33
CA ILE A 186 -42.80 44.96 -18.73
C ILE A 186 -43.44 43.78 -19.48
N SER A 187 -43.03 43.49 -20.71
CA SER A 187 -43.71 42.47 -21.51
C SER A 187 -43.58 41.05 -20.91
N GLU A 188 -44.71 40.49 -20.48
CA GLU A 188 -44.79 39.12 -19.95
C GLU A 188 -44.20 38.11 -20.92
N ARG A 189 -44.45 38.26 -22.23
CA ARG A 189 -43.92 37.36 -23.26
C ARG A 189 -42.39 37.25 -23.25
N LYS A 190 -41.65 38.35 -23.07
CA LYS A 190 -40.18 38.29 -23.01
C LYS A 190 -39.70 37.67 -21.69
N GLN A 191 -40.36 37.99 -20.58
CA GLN A 191 -40.03 37.38 -19.29
C GLN A 191 -40.28 35.87 -19.30
N THR A 192 -41.41 35.41 -19.86
CA THR A 192 -41.72 33.98 -20.03
C THR A 192 -40.67 33.28 -20.90
N MET A 193 -40.22 33.91 -21.99
CA MET A 193 -39.14 33.34 -22.82
C MET A 193 -37.82 33.23 -22.05
N LYS A 194 -37.43 34.24 -21.27
CA LYS A 194 -36.23 34.18 -20.41
C LYS A 194 -36.33 33.02 -19.40
N LEU A 195 -37.49 32.84 -18.78
CA LEU A 195 -37.74 31.75 -17.83
C LEU A 195 -37.60 30.37 -18.50
N VAL A 196 -38.24 30.18 -19.67
CA VAL A 196 -38.16 28.92 -20.43
C VAL A 196 -36.70 28.60 -20.81
N LEU A 197 -35.96 29.61 -21.27
CA LEU A 197 -34.55 29.46 -21.64
C LEU A 197 -33.67 29.12 -20.43
N ALA A 198 -33.90 29.76 -19.28
CA ALA A 198 -33.19 29.42 -18.04
C ALA A 198 -33.49 27.99 -17.56
N LEU A 199 -34.73 27.52 -17.71
CA LEU A 199 -35.12 26.15 -17.37
C LEU A 199 -34.44 25.14 -18.30
N ILE A 200 -34.42 25.42 -19.62
CA ILE A 200 -33.68 24.62 -20.61
C ILE A 200 -32.21 24.52 -20.21
N ALA A 201 -31.59 25.64 -19.87
CA ALA A 201 -30.18 25.67 -19.50
C ALA A 201 -29.91 24.86 -18.22
N GLY A 202 -30.81 24.94 -17.22
CA GLY A 202 -30.77 24.07 -16.04
C GLY A 202 -30.83 22.58 -16.37
N VAL A 203 -31.64 22.17 -17.35
CA VAL A 203 -31.70 20.78 -17.84
C VAL A 203 -30.39 20.37 -18.53
N VAL A 204 -29.78 21.25 -19.33
CA VAL A 204 -28.50 20.99 -19.99
C VAL A 204 -27.37 20.86 -18.98
N LEU A 205 -27.32 21.74 -17.97
CA LEU A 205 -26.35 21.66 -16.88
C LEU A 205 -26.51 20.35 -16.09
N PHE A 206 -27.74 19.96 -15.78
CA PHE A 206 -28.02 18.68 -15.12
C PHE A 206 -27.55 17.48 -15.97
N ALA A 207 -27.79 17.52 -17.28
CA ALA A 207 -27.27 16.50 -18.20
C ALA A 207 -25.72 16.47 -18.20
N ALA A 208 -25.04 17.61 -18.10
CA ALA A 208 -23.59 17.66 -17.97
C ALA A 208 -23.10 16.98 -16.68
N VAL A 209 -23.73 17.29 -15.55
CA VAL A 209 -23.41 16.70 -14.23
C VAL A 209 -23.61 15.18 -14.23
N ILE A 210 -24.72 14.69 -14.79
CA ILE A 210 -24.97 13.25 -14.94
C ILE A 210 -23.85 12.57 -15.74
N ASN A 211 -23.39 13.20 -16.82
CA ASN A 211 -22.31 12.64 -17.63
C ASN A 211 -20.97 12.64 -16.87
N PHE A 212 -20.68 13.65 -16.04
CA PHE A 212 -19.51 13.58 -15.16
C PHE A 212 -19.63 12.44 -14.14
N PHE A 213 -20.82 12.22 -13.56
CA PHE A 213 -21.06 11.08 -12.70
C PHE A 213 -20.80 9.74 -13.42
N PHE A 214 -21.31 9.57 -14.65
CA PHE A 214 -21.03 8.38 -15.47
C PHE A 214 -19.53 8.21 -15.75
N PHE A 215 -18.79 9.30 -15.98
CA PHE A 215 -17.34 9.25 -16.12
C PHE A 215 -16.64 8.75 -14.86
N PHE A 216 -17.01 9.24 -13.66
CA PHE A 216 -16.37 8.78 -12.42
C PHE A 216 -16.61 7.30 -12.14
N MET A 217 -17.80 6.80 -12.49
CA MET A 217 -18.20 5.41 -12.28
C MET A 217 -17.58 4.44 -13.29
N ILE A 218 -17.56 4.78 -14.58
CA ILE A 218 -17.15 3.86 -15.65
C ILE A 218 -15.74 4.14 -16.19
N ARG A 219 -15.24 5.37 -16.02
CA ARG A 219 -13.95 5.85 -16.56
C ARG A 219 -13.84 5.83 -18.09
N GLU A 220 -14.95 5.77 -18.81
CA GLU A 220 -14.97 5.97 -20.25
C GLU A 220 -14.94 7.46 -20.62
N ARG A 221 -13.96 7.87 -21.43
CA ARG A 221 -13.70 9.28 -21.79
C ARG A 221 -14.86 9.98 -22.53
N VAL A 222 -15.76 9.24 -23.17
CA VAL A 222 -16.89 9.81 -23.90
C VAL A 222 -17.80 10.63 -23.00
N TYR A 223 -18.03 10.17 -21.76
CA TYR A 223 -18.88 10.88 -20.80
C TYR A 223 -18.25 12.20 -20.35
N LEU A 224 -16.92 12.22 -20.15
CA LEU A 224 -16.18 13.44 -19.82
C LEU A 224 -16.30 14.48 -20.95
N TYR A 225 -15.99 14.08 -22.18
CA TYR A 225 -16.04 15.00 -23.32
C TYR A 225 -17.45 15.49 -23.63
N TYR A 226 -18.46 14.63 -23.48
CA TYR A 226 -19.85 15.05 -23.68
C TYR A 226 -20.32 15.98 -22.57
N GLY A 227 -19.99 15.69 -21.30
CA GLY A 227 -20.26 16.59 -20.18
C GLY A 227 -19.63 17.97 -20.37
N LEU A 228 -18.37 18.02 -20.83
CA LEU A 228 -17.70 19.29 -21.17
C LEU A 228 -18.35 19.99 -22.38
N THR A 229 -18.79 19.24 -23.39
CA THR A 229 -19.52 19.81 -24.54
C THR A 229 -20.80 20.50 -24.09
N LEU A 230 -21.56 19.85 -23.20
CA LEU A 230 -22.80 20.41 -22.64
C LEU A 230 -22.49 21.62 -21.75
N LEU A 231 -21.50 21.52 -20.85
CA LEU A 231 -21.13 22.61 -19.94
C LEU A 231 -20.67 23.87 -20.68
N PHE A 232 -19.74 23.74 -21.63
CA PHE A 232 -19.27 24.88 -22.41
C PHE A 232 -20.32 25.38 -23.40
N GLY A 233 -21.17 24.49 -23.93
CA GLY A 233 -22.31 24.88 -24.76
C GLY A 233 -23.34 25.71 -23.98
N ASP A 234 -23.68 25.27 -22.78
CA ASP A 234 -24.58 25.97 -21.85
C ASP A 234 -23.98 27.31 -21.41
N TRP A 235 -22.69 27.33 -21.07
CA TRP A 235 -21.98 28.57 -20.75
C TRP A 235 -21.92 29.52 -21.96
N CYS A 236 -21.72 29.03 -23.18
CA CYS A 236 -21.78 29.87 -24.38
C CYS A 236 -23.17 30.49 -24.57
N TYR A 237 -24.23 29.73 -24.28
CA TYR A 237 -25.59 30.22 -24.37
C TYR A 237 -25.87 31.28 -23.28
N PHE A 238 -25.47 31.02 -22.03
CA PHE A 238 -25.53 32.00 -20.95
C PHE A 238 -24.64 33.22 -21.20
N HIS A 239 -23.58 33.08 -21.98
CA HIS A 239 -22.70 34.19 -22.31
C HIS A 239 -23.41 35.34 -23.04
N LEU A 240 -24.45 35.03 -23.82
CA LEU A 240 -25.32 36.05 -24.41
C LEU A 240 -25.98 36.95 -23.34
N TRP A 241 -26.01 36.51 -22.08
CA TRP A 241 -26.50 37.22 -20.90
C TRP A 241 -25.36 37.72 -19.97
N ILE A 242 -24.11 37.27 -20.16
CA ILE A 242 -22.93 37.67 -19.34
C ILE A 242 -22.51 39.12 -19.58
N GLN A 243 -22.98 39.77 -20.65
CA GLN A 243 -22.80 41.22 -20.83
C GLN A 243 -23.31 42.02 -19.61
N ASP A 244 -24.26 41.48 -18.86
CA ASP A 244 -24.79 42.06 -17.63
C ASP A 244 -23.90 41.77 -16.38
N LEU A 245 -23.02 40.75 -16.44
CA LEU A 245 -22.15 40.34 -15.34
C LEU A 245 -20.82 41.14 -15.31
N ILE A 246 -20.31 41.54 -16.48
CA ILE A 246 -19.14 42.43 -16.62
C ILE A 246 -19.54 43.69 -17.42
N PRO A 247 -20.41 44.55 -16.86
CA PRO A 247 -21.03 45.65 -17.60
C PRO A 247 -20.05 46.77 -17.99
N GLU A 248 -18.87 46.84 -17.35
CA GLU A 248 -17.87 47.89 -17.57
C GLU A 248 -16.83 47.55 -18.66
N ASP A 249 -16.70 46.28 -19.05
CA ASP A 249 -15.83 45.84 -20.16
C ASP A 249 -16.57 44.90 -21.12
N PRO A 250 -17.59 45.44 -21.83
CA PRO A 250 -18.42 44.63 -22.73
C PRO A 250 -17.65 44.08 -23.94
N ALA A 251 -16.51 44.69 -24.30
CA ALA A 251 -15.62 44.18 -25.34
C ALA A 251 -15.03 42.82 -24.94
N ARG A 252 -14.39 42.74 -23.77
CA ARG A 252 -13.84 41.47 -23.27
C ARG A 252 -14.92 40.46 -22.95
N SER A 253 -16.08 40.90 -22.46
CA SER A 253 -17.23 40.01 -22.30
C SER A 253 -17.51 39.35 -23.65
N SER A 254 -17.85 40.10 -24.69
CA SER A 254 -18.19 39.52 -26.00
C SER A 254 -17.10 38.59 -26.58
N ASP A 255 -15.82 38.89 -26.35
CA ASP A 255 -14.71 38.07 -26.84
C ASP A 255 -14.57 36.75 -26.03
N ALA A 256 -14.91 36.77 -24.73
CA ALA A 256 -14.96 35.57 -23.89
C ALA A 256 -16.02 34.56 -24.38
N GLY A 257 -17.18 35.03 -24.86
CA GLY A 257 -18.22 34.18 -25.45
C GLY A 257 -17.75 33.38 -26.65
N ASN A 258 -17.03 34.04 -27.56
CA ASN A 258 -16.45 33.38 -28.74
C ASN A 258 -15.42 32.32 -28.33
N THR A 259 -14.66 32.58 -27.28
CA THR A 259 -13.68 31.63 -26.74
C THR A 259 -14.37 30.41 -26.12
N ILE A 260 -15.43 30.62 -25.33
CA ILE A 260 -16.24 29.55 -24.74
C ILE A 260 -16.87 28.67 -25.84
N LEU A 261 -17.38 29.28 -26.91
CA LEU A 261 -17.92 28.55 -28.07
C LEU A 261 -16.87 27.62 -28.70
N LEU A 262 -15.62 28.08 -28.85
CA LEU A 262 -14.54 27.27 -29.41
C LEU A 262 -14.24 26.05 -28.53
N PHE A 263 -14.30 26.18 -27.19
CA PHE A 263 -14.19 25.04 -26.28
C PHE A 263 -15.36 24.06 -26.43
N ALA A 264 -16.60 24.56 -26.53
CA ALA A 264 -17.76 23.71 -26.76
C ALA A 264 -17.62 22.89 -28.05
N ILE A 265 -17.17 23.52 -29.13
CA ILE A 265 -16.92 22.88 -30.43
C ILE A 265 -15.77 21.87 -30.33
N PHE A 266 -14.66 22.23 -29.67
CA PHE A 266 -13.53 21.35 -29.42
C PHE A 266 -13.97 20.05 -28.74
N PHE A 267 -14.67 20.15 -27.61
CA PHE A 267 -15.15 18.97 -26.88
C PHE A 267 -16.22 18.19 -27.66
N SER A 268 -17.02 18.85 -28.51
CA SER A 268 -18.00 18.16 -29.35
C SER A 268 -17.33 17.19 -30.34
N LEU A 269 -16.20 17.58 -30.94
CA LEU A 269 -15.44 16.69 -31.83
C LEU A 269 -14.88 15.49 -31.08
N PHE A 270 -14.33 15.70 -29.88
CA PHE A 270 -13.88 14.61 -29.03
C PHE A 270 -15.02 13.68 -28.60
N THR A 271 -16.21 14.24 -28.34
CA THR A 271 -17.42 13.47 -28.07
C THR A 271 -17.74 12.56 -29.23
N VAL A 272 -17.88 13.09 -30.45
CA VAL A 272 -18.24 12.28 -31.63
C VAL A 272 -17.22 11.17 -31.86
N ARG A 273 -15.93 11.48 -31.74
CA ARG A 273 -14.86 10.50 -31.92
C ARG A 273 -14.94 9.33 -30.94
N HIS A 274 -15.11 9.62 -29.65
CA HIS A 274 -15.15 8.60 -28.61
C HIS A 274 -16.51 7.88 -28.56
N PHE A 275 -17.58 8.56 -28.95
CA PHE A 275 -18.92 8.00 -29.07
C PHE A 275 -18.96 6.97 -30.20
N LEU A 276 -18.58 7.37 -31.42
CA LEU A 276 -18.62 6.49 -32.60
C LEU A 276 -17.39 5.56 -32.70
N ARG A 277 -16.43 5.67 -31.77
CA ARG A 277 -15.16 4.92 -31.79
C ARG A 277 -14.50 5.00 -33.17
N THR A 278 -14.33 6.24 -33.66
CA THR A 278 -13.80 6.54 -35.00
C THR A 278 -12.37 6.02 -35.18
N ASN A 279 -11.59 5.99 -34.11
CA ASN A 279 -10.24 5.43 -34.09
C ASN A 279 -10.20 3.95 -34.55
N LEU A 280 -11.21 3.15 -34.19
CA LEU A 280 -11.29 1.74 -34.51
C LEU A 280 -11.80 1.50 -35.95
N HIS A 281 -12.78 2.30 -36.39
CA HIS A 281 -13.49 2.06 -37.64
C HIS A 281 -12.97 2.87 -38.84
N TYR A 282 -12.46 4.09 -38.60
CA TYR A 282 -11.98 5.03 -39.61
C TYR A 282 -10.75 5.81 -39.10
N PRO A 283 -9.59 5.16 -38.92
CA PRO A 283 -8.42 5.75 -38.26
C PRO A 283 -7.85 6.98 -38.99
N ARG A 284 -7.92 7.05 -40.33
CA ARG A 284 -7.51 8.23 -41.10
C ARG A 284 -8.43 9.43 -40.82
N TRP A 285 -9.74 9.20 -40.78
CA TRP A 285 -10.73 10.22 -40.43
C TRP A 285 -10.61 10.66 -38.97
N ASP A 286 -10.35 9.71 -38.05
CA ASP A 286 -10.12 10.03 -36.64
C ASP A 286 -8.90 10.94 -36.44
N LYS A 287 -7.79 10.68 -37.14
CA LYS A 287 -6.61 11.55 -37.14
C LYS A 287 -6.94 12.95 -37.67
N PHE A 288 -7.71 13.03 -38.76
CA PHE A 288 -8.19 14.31 -39.29
C PHE A 288 -9.03 15.07 -38.24
N LEU A 289 -10.01 14.42 -37.61
CA LEU A 289 -10.83 15.05 -36.57
C LEU A 289 -9.98 15.48 -35.35
N HIS A 290 -8.96 14.70 -34.97
CA HIS A 290 -8.03 15.08 -33.91
C HIS A 290 -7.24 16.34 -34.24
N TRP A 291 -6.60 16.38 -35.40
CA TRP A 291 -5.85 17.55 -35.85
C TRP A 291 -6.76 18.75 -36.03
N LEU A 292 -7.94 18.57 -36.62
CA LEU A 292 -8.95 19.61 -36.77
C LEU A 292 -9.32 20.21 -35.40
N SER A 293 -9.50 19.38 -34.37
CA SER A 293 -9.79 19.84 -32.99
C SER A 293 -8.66 20.70 -32.44
N TRP A 294 -7.40 20.27 -32.54
CA TRP A 294 -6.26 21.03 -32.02
C TRP A 294 -5.98 22.32 -32.79
N ILE A 295 -6.19 22.31 -34.10
CA ILE A 295 -6.10 23.51 -34.93
C ILE A 295 -7.07 24.58 -34.41
N MET A 296 -8.27 24.22 -33.94
CA MET A 296 -9.20 25.18 -33.30
C MET A 296 -8.56 25.93 -32.14
N LEU A 297 -7.84 25.19 -31.28
CA LEU A 297 -7.30 25.72 -30.04
C LEU A 297 -6.19 26.76 -30.31
N ILE A 298 -5.48 26.63 -31.43
CA ILE A 298 -4.48 27.61 -31.89
C ILE A 298 -5.15 28.95 -32.25
N PHE A 299 -6.39 28.92 -32.72
CA PHE A 299 -7.15 30.13 -33.06
C PHE A 299 -7.81 30.80 -31.85
N VAL A 300 -7.85 30.15 -30.68
CA VAL A 300 -8.40 30.73 -29.44
C VAL A 300 -7.59 31.96 -28.98
N PRO A 301 -6.25 31.90 -28.80
CA PRO A 301 -5.46 33.08 -28.46
C PRO A 301 -5.54 34.16 -29.54
N LEU A 302 -5.62 33.77 -30.81
CA LEU A 302 -5.68 34.70 -31.93
C LEU A 302 -7.00 35.49 -31.94
N ALA A 303 -8.11 34.86 -31.55
CA ALA A 303 -9.40 35.51 -31.38
C ALA A 303 -9.41 36.51 -30.21
N VAL A 304 -8.67 36.24 -29.13
CA VAL A 304 -8.58 37.09 -27.94
C VAL A 304 -7.61 38.26 -28.13
N ILE A 305 -6.48 38.03 -28.81
CA ILE A 305 -5.38 39.01 -28.92
C ILE A 305 -5.60 40.00 -30.06
N ALA A 306 -6.31 39.64 -31.14
CA ALA A 306 -6.46 40.49 -32.32
C ALA A 306 -7.22 41.81 -32.00
N PRO A 307 -6.54 42.97 -31.93
CA PRO A 307 -7.18 44.26 -31.70
C PRO A 307 -7.91 44.74 -32.97
N ASN A 308 -8.87 45.64 -32.78
CA ASN A 308 -9.79 46.20 -33.77
C ASN A 308 -9.30 46.29 -35.24
N ASP A 309 -10.21 45.87 -36.13
CA ASP A 309 -10.48 46.26 -37.51
C ASP A 309 -9.42 46.09 -38.61
N ARG A 310 -8.12 45.91 -38.30
CA ARG A 310 -7.08 45.80 -39.34
C ARG A 310 -6.85 44.40 -39.90
N PHE A 311 -7.44 43.36 -39.30
CA PHE A 311 -7.21 41.96 -39.67
C PHE A 311 -8.52 41.19 -39.92
N ASN A 312 -9.35 41.69 -40.83
CA ASN A 312 -10.61 41.03 -41.22
C ASN A 312 -10.40 39.59 -41.73
N ILE A 313 -9.27 39.29 -42.39
CA ILE A 313 -8.92 37.94 -42.84
C ILE A 313 -8.66 37.01 -41.65
N ILE A 314 -7.87 37.46 -40.66
CA ILE A 314 -7.55 36.64 -39.47
C ILE A 314 -8.81 36.33 -38.64
N ARG A 315 -9.76 37.27 -38.57
CA ARG A 315 -11.04 37.08 -37.86
C ARG A 315 -12.08 36.24 -38.63
N SER A 316 -11.94 36.07 -39.95
CA SER A 316 -12.84 35.18 -40.73
C SER A 316 -12.37 33.73 -40.78
N ILE A 317 -11.11 33.46 -40.44
CA ILE A 317 -10.57 32.10 -40.31
C ILE A 317 -11.38 31.24 -39.30
N PRO A 318 -11.70 31.71 -38.07
CA PRO A 318 -12.55 30.97 -37.15
C PRO A 318 -13.92 30.57 -37.73
N GLN A 319 -14.54 31.37 -38.59
CA GLN A 319 -15.84 31.05 -39.19
C GLN A 319 -15.74 29.91 -40.20
N VAL A 320 -14.77 29.97 -41.11
CA VAL A 320 -14.48 28.88 -42.08
C VAL A 320 -14.21 27.58 -41.33
N ILE A 321 -13.44 27.69 -40.25
CA ILE A 321 -13.09 26.60 -39.37
C ILE A 321 -14.32 26.02 -38.66
N ILE A 322 -15.21 26.85 -38.10
CA ILE A 322 -16.48 26.41 -37.50
C ILE A 322 -17.36 25.69 -38.53
N PHE A 323 -17.51 26.23 -39.74
CA PHE A 323 -18.25 25.55 -40.81
C PHE A 323 -17.62 24.22 -41.20
N THR A 324 -16.29 24.14 -41.24
CA THR A 324 -15.54 22.90 -41.48
C THR A 324 -15.83 21.87 -40.39
N VAL A 325 -15.90 22.29 -39.13
CA VAL A 325 -16.23 21.41 -38.00
C VAL A 325 -17.68 20.94 -38.07
N LEU A 326 -18.63 21.84 -38.30
CA LEU A 326 -20.04 21.49 -38.46
C LEU A 326 -20.23 20.49 -39.61
N GLY A 327 -19.51 20.70 -40.72
CA GLY A 327 -19.46 19.74 -41.83
C GLY A 327 -18.87 18.39 -41.41
N ALA A 328 -17.75 18.39 -40.70
CA ALA A 328 -17.13 17.16 -40.20
C ALA A 328 -18.03 16.40 -39.22
N LEU A 329 -18.72 17.11 -38.31
CA LEU A 329 -19.71 16.56 -37.38
C LEU A 329 -20.92 15.99 -38.12
N ALA A 330 -21.35 16.61 -39.23
CA ALA A 330 -22.45 16.11 -40.05
C ALA A 330 -22.05 14.90 -40.92
N VAL A 331 -20.82 14.86 -41.43
CA VAL A 331 -20.32 13.77 -42.29
C VAL A 331 -19.96 12.52 -41.49
N THR A 332 -19.38 12.68 -40.29
CA THR A 332 -18.89 11.55 -39.49
C THR A 332 -19.95 10.46 -39.24
N PRO A 333 -21.22 10.78 -38.90
CA PRO A 333 -22.28 9.79 -38.73
C PRO A 333 -22.68 9.09 -40.02
N LEU A 334 -22.63 9.81 -41.16
CA LEU A 334 -23.00 9.27 -42.46
C LEU A 334 -22.04 8.15 -42.89
N LEU A 335 -20.77 8.23 -42.51
CA LEU A 335 -19.79 7.16 -42.75
C LEU A 335 -20.20 5.82 -42.13
N PHE A 336 -21.08 5.82 -41.13
CA PHE A 336 -21.52 4.62 -40.42
C PHE A 336 -22.88 4.06 -40.90
N LEU A 337 -23.55 4.69 -41.89
CA LEU A 337 -24.86 4.25 -42.43
C LEU A 337 -24.87 2.81 -42.96
N GLY A 338 -23.72 2.28 -43.37
CA GLY A 338 -23.58 0.90 -43.87
C GLY A 338 -23.21 -0.16 -42.83
N LYS A 339 -22.94 0.20 -41.56
CA LYS A 339 -22.50 -0.74 -40.52
C LYS A 339 -23.63 -1.05 -39.53
N ARG A 340 -23.72 -2.31 -39.06
CA ARG A 340 -24.66 -2.74 -37.98
C ARG A 340 -24.27 -2.19 -36.59
N PHE A 341 -23.73 -0.97 -36.51
CA PHE A 341 -23.34 -0.35 -35.25
C PHE A 341 -24.55 0.37 -34.65
N SER A 342 -25.10 -0.16 -33.55
CA SER A 342 -26.32 0.37 -32.91
C SER A 342 -26.16 1.83 -32.44
N GLU A 343 -24.97 2.20 -31.96
CA GLU A 343 -24.69 3.56 -31.47
C GLU A 343 -24.68 4.59 -32.61
N ALA A 344 -24.23 4.23 -33.82
CA ALA A 344 -24.29 5.11 -34.98
C ALA A 344 -25.73 5.45 -35.40
N ARG A 345 -26.67 4.51 -35.29
CA ARG A 345 -28.09 4.76 -35.59
C ARG A 345 -28.73 5.75 -34.63
N LEU A 346 -28.42 5.63 -33.34
CA LEU A 346 -28.89 6.58 -32.32
C LEU A 346 -28.27 7.97 -32.53
N PHE A 347 -27.01 8.03 -32.94
CA PHE A 347 -26.36 9.30 -33.29
C PHE A 347 -27.02 9.94 -34.52
N LEU A 348 -27.31 9.18 -35.57
CA LEU A 348 -28.03 9.69 -36.75
C LEU A 348 -29.43 10.22 -36.39
N LEU A 349 -30.14 9.53 -35.50
CA LEU A 349 -31.43 9.98 -34.97
C LEU A 349 -31.32 11.31 -34.20
N ALA A 350 -30.24 11.48 -33.44
CA ALA A 350 -29.97 12.72 -32.70
C ALA A 350 -29.75 13.92 -33.64
N PHE A 351 -29.10 13.71 -34.79
CA PHE A 351 -28.76 14.78 -35.74
C PHE A 351 -29.80 15.00 -36.85
N ALA A 352 -30.83 14.15 -36.98
CA ALA A 352 -31.82 14.27 -38.05
C ALA A 352 -32.53 15.65 -38.10
N PRO A 353 -33.00 16.23 -36.98
CA PRO A 353 -33.60 17.57 -37.01
C PRO A 353 -32.59 18.67 -37.35
N PHE A 354 -31.31 18.49 -37.00
CA PHE A 354 -30.26 19.44 -37.35
C PHE A 354 -29.99 19.45 -38.86
N VAL A 355 -30.03 18.28 -39.51
CA VAL A 355 -29.97 18.19 -40.98
C VAL A 355 -31.19 18.88 -41.61
N ALA A 356 -32.40 18.68 -41.08
CA ALA A 356 -33.60 19.36 -41.55
C ALA A 356 -33.50 20.90 -41.40
N PHE A 357 -32.90 21.37 -40.30
CA PHE A 357 -32.58 22.78 -40.10
C PHE A 357 -31.62 23.31 -41.17
N LEU A 358 -30.52 22.60 -41.44
CA LEU A 358 -29.56 22.99 -42.48
C LEU A 358 -30.21 23.07 -43.87
N VAL A 359 -31.05 22.11 -44.22
CA VAL A 359 -31.81 22.12 -45.49
C VAL A 359 -32.76 23.32 -45.54
N SER A 360 -33.50 23.58 -44.46
CA SER A 360 -34.41 24.73 -44.37
C SER A 360 -33.67 26.07 -44.48
N LEU A 361 -32.47 26.16 -43.89
CA LEU A 361 -31.59 27.31 -43.99
C LEU A 361 -31.11 27.52 -45.43
N LEU A 362 -30.66 26.46 -46.11
CA LEU A 362 -30.22 26.50 -47.50
C LEU A 362 -31.36 26.91 -48.46
N ILE A 363 -32.57 26.38 -48.26
CA ILE A 363 -33.77 26.78 -49.02
C ILE A 363 -34.05 28.27 -48.84
N THR A 364 -33.98 28.76 -47.61
CA THR A 364 -34.25 30.16 -47.29
C THR A 364 -33.22 31.09 -47.92
N LEU A 365 -31.94 30.71 -47.91
CA LEU A 365 -30.83 31.49 -48.48
C LEU A 365 -30.79 31.42 -50.02
N GLY A 366 -30.96 30.23 -50.60
CA GLY A 366 -30.81 29.97 -52.03
C GLY A 366 -32.05 30.34 -52.85
N LEU A 367 -33.26 30.03 -52.36
CA LEU A 367 -34.51 30.28 -53.07
C LEU A 367 -35.16 31.61 -52.69
N LYS A 368 -34.51 32.43 -51.85
CA LYS A 368 -35.03 33.71 -51.29
C LYS A 368 -36.43 33.57 -50.68
N TYR A 369 -36.82 32.37 -50.24
CA TYR A 369 -38.14 32.11 -49.69
C TYR A 369 -38.21 32.63 -48.24
N ARG A 370 -38.77 33.83 -48.06
CA ARG A 370 -38.80 34.51 -46.75
C ARG A 370 -39.81 33.92 -45.76
N GLY A 371 -40.75 33.09 -46.20
CA GLY A 371 -41.80 32.51 -45.33
C GLY A 371 -41.27 31.60 -44.21
N LEU A 372 -40.10 30.98 -44.42
CA LEU A 372 -39.45 30.09 -43.44
C LEU A 372 -38.56 30.85 -42.43
N GLN A 373 -38.14 32.09 -42.73
CA GLN A 373 -37.24 32.86 -41.86
C GLN A 373 -37.72 32.99 -40.40
N PRO A 374 -39.01 33.25 -40.11
CA PRO A 374 -39.48 33.39 -38.73
C PRO A 374 -39.33 32.11 -37.90
N TYR A 375 -39.30 30.94 -38.55
CA TYR A 375 -39.28 29.64 -37.89
C TYR A 375 -37.88 29.05 -37.72
N LEU A 376 -36.88 29.53 -38.47
CA LEU A 376 -35.52 28.97 -38.46
C LEU A 376 -34.90 28.92 -37.05
N ALA A 377 -35.08 29.96 -36.25
CA ALA A 377 -34.54 30.02 -34.88
C ALA A 377 -35.16 28.95 -33.97
N SER A 378 -36.49 28.78 -34.05
CA SER A 378 -37.20 27.75 -33.27
C SER A 378 -36.82 26.34 -33.69
N VAL A 379 -36.66 26.11 -35.00
CA VAL A 379 -36.20 24.82 -35.55
C VAL A 379 -34.77 24.53 -35.09
N MET A 380 -33.87 25.52 -35.12
CA MET A 380 -32.50 25.36 -34.61
C MET A 380 -32.48 24.96 -33.14
N LEU A 381 -33.24 25.66 -32.28
CA LEU A 381 -33.33 25.38 -30.86
C LEU A 381 -33.88 23.97 -30.60
N PHE A 382 -34.95 23.60 -31.30
CA PHE A 382 -35.52 22.25 -31.23
C PHE A 382 -34.48 21.18 -31.61
N SER A 383 -33.73 21.40 -32.70
CA SER A 383 -32.72 20.45 -33.16
C SER A 383 -31.58 20.24 -32.16
N VAL A 384 -31.14 21.30 -31.49
CA VAL A 384 -30.11 21.21 -30.44
C VAL A 384 -30.63 20.44 -29.23
N LEU A 385 -31.82 20.76 -28.73
CA LEU A 385 -32.41 20.06 -27.58
C LEU A 385 -32.67 18.59 -27.86
N TRP A 386 -33.18 18.29 -29.06
CA TRP A 386 -33.36 16.93 -29.52
C TRP A 386 -32.05 16.15 -29.53
N ALA A 387 -30.98 16.73 -30.08
CA ALA A 387 -29.68 16.10 -30.09
C ALA A 387 -29.16 15.83 -28.67
N ILE A 388 -29.33 16.78 -27.74
CA ILE A 388 -28.93 16.60 -26.34
C ILE A 388 -29.70 15.46 -25.68
N LEU A 389 -31.02 15.40 -25.85
CA LEU A 389 -31.86 14.36 -25.28
C LEU A 389 -31.51 12.97 -25.82
N VAL A 390 -31.40 12.82 -27.14
CA VAL A 390 -31.13 11.52 -27.77
C VAL A 390 -29.71 11.03 -27.45
N LEU A 391 -28.70 11.91 -27.46
CA LEU A 391 -27.33 11.52 -27.11
C LEU A 391 -27.20 11.19 -25.62
N SER A 392 -27.83 11.96 -24.74
CA SER A 392 -27.87 11.68 -23.30
C SER A 392 -28.55 10.34 -23.02
N TRP A 393 -29.67 10.05 -23.69
CA TRP A 393 -30.34 8.76 -23.59
C TRP A 393 -29.47 7.61 -24.11
N SER A 394 -28.79 7.81 -25.25
CA SER A 394 -27.88 6.81 -25.81
C SER A 394 -26.71 6.49 -24.89
N LEU A 395 -26.10 7.51 -24.29
CA LEU A 395 -25.03 7.37 -23.30
C LEU A 395 -25.53 6.71 -22.02
N PHE A 396 -26.75 7.00 -21.57
CA PHE A 396 -27.37 6.29 -20.45
C PHE A 396 -27.56 4.79 -20.73
N LEU A 397 -28.03 4.42 -21.92
CA LEU A 397 -28.14 3.01 -22.33
C LEU A 397 -26.75 2.33 -22.41
N ARG A 398 -25.72 3.06 -22.85
CA ARG A 398 -24.34 2.58 -22.84
C ARG A 398 -23.81 2.40 -21.41
N PHE A 399 -24.10 3.35 -20.52
CA PHE A 399 -23.74 3.28 -19.10
C PHE A 399 -24.35 2.04 -18.45
N LYS A 400 -25.66 1.82 -18.65
CA LYS A 400 -26.37 0.64 -18.12
C LYS A 400 -25.76 -0.68 -18.62
N ARG A 401 -25.41 -0.77 -19.91
CA ARG A 401 -24.77 -1.96 -20.48
C ARG A 401 -23.40 -2.22 -19.85
N LEU A 402 -22.54 -1.21 -19.81
CA LEU A 402 -21.19 -1.33 -19.25
C LEU A 402 -21.20 -1.62 -17.75
N LEU A 403 -22.13 -1.03 -17.00
CA LEU A 403 -22.29 -1.33 -15.57
C LEU A 403 -22.63 -2.82 -15.35
N ASN A 404 -23.56 -3.36 -16.15
CA ASN A 404 -23.94 -4.77 -16.08
C ASN A 404 -22.81 -5.70 -16.54
N GLU A 405 -22.04 -5.33 -17.57
CA GLU A 405 -20.88 -6.10 -18.03
C GLU A 405 -19.78 -6.15 -16.96
N ASN A 406 -19.44 -5.00 -16.36
CA ASN A 406 -18.45 -4.93 -15.27
C ASN A 406 -18.91 -5.75 -14.04
N ALA A 407 -20.20 -5.70 -13.69
CA ALA A 407 -20.75 -6.49 -12.60
C ALA A 407 -20.66 -8.01 -12.88
N ARG A 408 -20.96 -8.44 -14.11
CA ARG A 408 -20.83 -9.84 -14.52
C ARG A 408 -19.38 -10.32 -14.48
N GLN A 409 -18.45 -9.52 -14.99
CA GLN A 409 -17.02 -9.87 -14.94
C GLN A 409 -16.50 -9.96 -13.50
N ALA A 410 -16.97 -9.09 -12.60
CA ALA A 410 -16.61 -9.17 -11.18
C ALA A 410 -17.13 -10.49 -10.56
N LEU A 411 -18.38 -10.86 -10.85
CA LEU A 411 -18.98 -12.10 -10.36
C LEU A 411 -18.29 -13.35 -10.91
N GLU A 412 -17.94 -13.39 -12.21
CA GLU A 412 -17.20 -14.50 -12.81
C GLU A 412 -15.81 -14.66 -12.17
N LYS A 413 -15.10 -13.55 -11.91
CA LYS A 413 -13.80 -13.58 -11.21
C LYS A 413 -13.93 -14.15 -9.80
N GLU A 414 -14.97 -13.74 -9.06
CA GLU A 414 -15.24 -14.25 -7.72
C GLU A 414 -15.56 -15.75 -7.75
N ARG A 415 -16.38 -16.20 -8.71
CA ARG A 415 -16.69 -17.62 -8.90
C ARG A 415 -15.44 -18.45 -9.19
N MET A 416 -14.61 -18.01 -10.13
CA MET A 416 -13.34 -18.68 -10.46
C MET A 416 -12.38 -18.74 -9.26
N ALA A 417 -12.38 -17.71 -8.41
CA ALA A 417 -11.57 -17.70 -7.19
C ALA A 417 -12.08 -18.73 -6.17
N ARG A 418 -13.40 -18.84 -5.97
CA ARG A 418 -14.00 -19.86 -5.09
C ARG A 418 -13.74 -21.28 -5.60
N GLU A 419 -13.87 -21.52 -6.90
CA GLU A 419 -13.60 -22.84 -7.50
C GLU A 419 -12.14 -23.27 -7.29
N LYS A 420 -11.17 -22.34 -7.47
CA LYS A 420 -9.76 -22.60 -7.16
C LYS A 420 -9.50 -22.85 -5.67
N GLU A 421 -10.21 -22.15 -4.79
CA GLU A 421 -10.10 -22.36 -3.35
C GLU A 421 -10.62 -23.75 -2.95
N THR A 422 -11.75 -24.19 -3.51
CA THR A 422 -12.27 -25.53 -3.28
C THR A 422 -11.32 -26.61 -3.79
N GLU A 423 -10.76 -26.47 -5.00
CA GLU A 423 -9.79 -27.42 -5.55
C GLU A 423 -8.52 -27.51 -4.68
N ARG A 424 -8.02 -26.36 -4.19
CA ARG A 424 -6.89 -26.32 -3.27
C ARG A 424 -7.19 -27.04 -1.96
N ASN A 425 -8.37 -26.82 -1.39
CA ASN A 425 -8.77 -27.48 -0.14
C ASN A 425 -8.91 -29.00 -0.30
N GLU A 426 -9.44 -29.47 -1.44
CA GLU A 426 -9.48 -30.90 -1.76
C GLU A 426 -8.09 -31.51 -1.93
N LEU A 427 -7.15 -30.80 -2.55
CA LEU A 427 -5.76 -31.25 -2.67
C LEU A 427 -5.09 -31.33 -1.29
N ILE A 428 -5.25 -30.32 -0.45
CA ILE A 428 -4.74 -30.30 0.92
C ILE A 428 -5.33 -31.47 1.73
N ALA A 429 -6.64 -31.73 1.60
CA ALA A 429 -7.28 -32.85 2.29
C ALA A 429 -6.69 -34.21 1.85
N ARG A 430 -6.45 -34.40 0.54
CA ARG A 430 -5.78 -35.61 0.01
C ARG A 430 -4.35 -35.75 0.54
N GLN A 431 -3.55 -34.69 0.47
CA GLN A 431 -2.18 -34.68 0.99
C GLN A 431 -2.14 -34.96 2.49
N LYS A 432 -3.10 -34.43 3.25
CA LYS A 432 -3.19 -34.68 4.70
C LYS A 432 -3.43 -36.16 5.00
N VAL A 433 -4.34 -36.81 4.27
CA VAL A 433 -4.61 -38.25 4.43
C VAL A 433 -3.38 -39.09 4.06
N GLU A 434 -2.69 -38.75 2.97
CA GLU A 434 -1.47 -39.44 2.55
C GLU A 434 -0.33 -39.27 3.58
N LEU A 435 -0.13 -38.06 4.07
CA LEU A 435 0.86 -37.75 5.10
C LEU A 435 0.56 -38.45 6.43
N GLU A 436 -0.71 -38.48 6.86
CA GLU A 436 -1.11 -39.21 8.08
C GLU A 436 -0.78 -40.71 7.96
N LYS A 437 -1.01 -41.30 6.79
CA LYS A 437 -0.66 -42.70 6.52
C LYS A 437 0.86 -42.92 6.58
N GLU A 438 1.65 -42.08 5.91
CA GLU A 438 3.11 -42.19 5.92
C GLU A 438 3.70 -42.01 7.33
N VAL A 439 3.20 -41.04 8.08
CA VAL A 439 3.59 -40.82 9.49
C VAL A 439 3.29 -42.05 10.33
N GLN A 440 2.13 -42.69 10.13
CA GLN A 440 1.76 -43.90 10.87
C GLN A 440 2.68 -45.08 10.54
N GLU A 441 2.97 -45.31 9.26
CA GLU A 441 3.90 -46.35 8.80
C GLU A 441 5.31 -46.12 9.36
N ARG A 442 5.86 -44.91 9.24
CA ARG A 442 7.17 -44.55 9.80
C ARG A 442 7.25 -44.68 11.31
N THR A 443 6.17 -44.31 12.01
CA THR A 443 6.11 -44.45 13.47
C THR A 443 6.12 -45.92 13.88
N ALA A 444 5.45 -46.80 13.11
CA ALA A 444 5.46 -48.24 13.36
C ALA A 444 6.85 -48.85 13.11
N GLU A 445 7.49 -48.52 11.98
CA GLU A 445 8.87 -48.93 11.66
C GLU A 445 9.85 -48.48 12.77
N LEU A 446 9.78 -47.21 13.16
CA LEU A 446 10.67 -46.66 14.19
C LEU A 446 10.50 -47.36 15.54
N LYS A 447 9.25 -47.65 15.94
CA LYS A 447 8.97 -48.40 17.17
C LYS A 447 9.58 -49.80 17.13
N GLN A 448 9.50 -50.48 15.99
CA GLN A 448 10.09 -51.80 15.80
C GLN A 448 11.62 -51.75 15.89
N SER A 449 12.27 -50.83 15.17
CA SER A 449 13.72 -50.67 15.23
C SER A 449 14.22 -50.29 16.62
N LEU A 450 13.48 -49.46 17.36
CA LEU A 450 13.81 -49.14 18.76
C LEU A 450 13.70 -50.35 19.67
N HIS A 451 12.70 -51.20 19.47
CA HIS A 451 12.55 -52.45 20.23
C HIS A 451 13.72 -53.41 19.95
N GLU A 452 14.07 -53.59 18.68
CA GLU A 452 15.22 -54.41 18.26
C GLU A 452 16.52 -53.89 18.84
N LEU A 453 16.78 -52.58 18.74
CA LEU A 453 17.97 -51.96 19.29
C LEU A 453 18.10 -52.20 20.81
N LYS A 454 17.00 -52.03 21.56
CA LYS A 454 16.99 -52.30 23.01
C LYS A 454 17.27 -53.77 23.31
N ALA A 455 16.70 -54.70 22.54
CA ALA A 455 16.93 -56.12 22.72
C ALA A 455 18.41 -56.48 22.44
N THR A 456 18.99 -55.96 21.36
CA THR A 456 20.41 -56.16 21.02
C THR A 456 21.32 -55.58 22.08
N GLN A 457 21.03 -54.37 22.60
CA GLN A 457 21.82 -53.75 23.65
C GLN A 457 21.81 -54.59 24.94
N ALA A 458 20.65 -55.11 25.34
CA ALA A 458 20.54 -56.00 26.50
C ALA A 458 21.37 -57.28 26.33
N GLN A 459 21.35 -57.87 25.12
CA GLN A 459 22.14 -59.05 24.81
C GLN A 459 23.65 -58.77 24.84
N LEU A 460 24.10 -57.61 24.34
CA LEU A 460 25.50 -57.19 24.40
C LEU A 460 25.98 -57.00 25.85
N ILE A 461 25.20 -56.32 26.69
CA ILE A 461 25.50 -56.15 28.13
C ILE A 461 25.64 -57.51 28.81
N GLN A 462 24.74 -58.46 28.50
CA GLN A 462 24.80 -59.80 29.06
C GLN A 462 26.06 -60.56 28.61
N SER A 463 26.43 -60.44 27.33
CA SER A 463 27.65 -61.06 26.78
C SER A 463 28.93 -60.51 27.42
N GLU A 464 29.01 -59.18 27.60
CA GLU A 464 30.14 -58.52 28.27
C GLU A 464 30.24 -58.95 29.75
N LYS A 465 29.10 -59.09 30.44
CA LYS A 465 29.05 -59.59 31.81
C LYS A 465 29.54 -61.05 31.92
N MET A 466 29.22 -61.89 30.94
CA MET A 466 29.72 -63.28 30.90
C MET A 466 31.22 -63.34 30.62
N ALA A 467 31.72 -62.52 29.69
CA ALA A 467 33.15 -62.44 29.39
C ALA A 467 33.97 -61.98 30.59
N SER A 468 33.55 -60.89 31.26
CA SER A 468 34.21 -60.39 32.48
C SER A 468 34.16 -61.40 33.63
N LEU A 469 33.07 -62.15 33.77
CA LEU A 469 32.98 -63.22 34.76
C LEU A 469 33.93 -64.39 34.44
N GLY A 470 34.14 -64.69 33.16
CA GLY A 470 35.05 -65.73 32.69
C GLY A 470 36.50 -65.48 33.10
N ASP A 471 37.03 -64.28 32.82
CA ASP A 471 38.41 -63.91 33.17
C ASP A 471 38.65 -63.94 34.69
N LEU A 472 37.68 -63.44 35.46
CA LEU A 472 37.76 -63.45 36.93
C LEU A 472 37.72 -64.88 37.50
N THR A 473 36.88 -65.75 36.93
CA THR A 473 36.72 -67.13 37.39
C THR A 473 37.99 -67.95 37.17
N ALA A 474 38.68 -67.75 36.03
CA ALA A 474 39.95 -68.39 35.74
C ALA A 474 41.06 -67.96 36.73
N GLY A 475 41.14 -66.67 37.05
CA GLY A 475 42.09 -66.15 38.05
C GLY A 475 41.80 -66.65 39.47
N ILE A 476 40.53 -66.73 39.87
CA ILE A 476 40.13 -67.26 41.19
C ILE A 476 40.44 -68.75 41.31
N ALA A 477 40.14 -69.55 40.29
CA ALA A 477 40.42 -70.99 40.30
C ALA A 477 41.91 -71.25 40.56
N HIS A 478 42.78 -70.49 39.89
CA HIS A 478 44.23 -70.58 40.06
C HIS A 478 44.66 -70.16 41.48
N GLU A 479 44.11 -69.07 42.02
CA GLU A 479 44.41 -68.62 43.39
C GLU A 479 43.87 -69.54 44.50
N ILE A 480 42.79 -70.30 44.26
CA ILE A 480 42.28 -71.33 45.19
C ILE A 480 43.13 -72.60 45.12
N GLN A 481 43.58 -72.99 43.93
CA GLN A 481 44.43 -74.18 43.76
C GLN A 481 45.73 -74.04 44.54
N ASN A 482 46.32 -72.85 44.57
CA ASN A 482 47.57 -72.58 45.30
C ASN A 482 47.54 -73.02 46.78
N PRO A 483 46.64 -72.52 47.66
CA PRO A 483 46.55 -72.98 49.04
C PRO A 483 46.12 -74.44 49.18
N LEU A 484 45.27 -74.97 48.28
CA LEU A 484 44.87 -76.38 48.34
C LEU A 484 46.05 -77.33 48.08
N ASN A 485 46.95 -76.99 47.17
CA ASN A 485 48.17 -77.75 46.93
C ASN A 485 49.06 -77.79 48.18
N PHE A 486 49.18 -76.66 48.91
CA PHE A 486 49.91 -76.66 50.19
C PHE A 486 49.23 -77.50 51.26
N VAL A 487 47.89 -77.45 51.36
CA VAL A 487 47.12 -78.31 52.28
C VAL A 487 47.38 -79.78 52.00
N ASN A 488 47.32 -80.20 50.72
CA ASN A 488 47.56 -81.59 50.34
C ASN A 488 49.01 -82.01 50.61
N ASN A 489 50.00 -81.22 50.16
CA ASN A 489 51.42 -81.55 50.33
C ASN A 489 51.82 -81.67 51.80
N PHE A 490 51.43 -80.70 52.65
CA PHE A 490 51.74 -80.79 54.08
C PHE A 490 50.99 -81.93 54.77
N SER A 491 49.79 -82.29 54.29
CA SER A 491 49.05 -83.44 54.83
C SER A 491 49.75 -84.76 54.49
N GLU A 492 50.23 -84.91 53.24
CA GLU A 492 50.94 -86.12 52.78
C GLU A 492 52.27 -86.28 53.51
N VAL A 493 53.10 -85.22 53.57
CA VAL A 493 54.36 -85.23 54.32
C VAL A 493 54.13 -85.50 55.82
N SER A 494 53.03 -85.00 56.39
CA SER A 494 52.70 -85.31 57.79
C SER A 494 52.36 -86.78 58.01
N MET A 495 51.76 -87.46 57.02
CA MET A 495 51.50 -88.90 57.11
C MET A 495 52.80 -89.70 57.05
N GLU A 496 53.70 -89.38 56.11
CA GLU A 496 55.03 -90.00 56.02
C GLU A 496 55.82 -89.81 57.33
N MET A 497 55.82 -88.59 57.87
CA MET A 497 56.46 -88.29 59.16
C MET A 497 55.82 -89.06 60.32
N LEU A 498 54.50 -89.29 60.32
CA LEU A 498 53.85 -90.09 61.37
C LEU A 498 54.24 -91.57 61.28
N GLU A 499 54.38 -92.12 60.07
CA GLU A 499 54.88 -93.48 59.86
C GLU A 499 56.34 -93.62 60.33
N GLU A 500 57.21 -92.67 59.96
CA GLU A 500 58.61 -92.60 60.43
C GLU A 500 58.68 -92.47 61.95
N MET A 501 57.81 -91.64 62.56
CA MET A 501 57.71 -91.51 64.01
C MET A 501 57.32 -92.83 64.69
N GLU A 502 56.39 -93.60 64.12
CA GLU A 502 55.99 -94.92 64.65
C GLU A 502 57.15 -95.93 64.57
N GLU A 503 57.93 -95.91 63.49
CA GLU A 503 59.12 -96.76 63.34
C GLU A 503 60.21 -96.42 64.37
N GLU A 504 60.54 -95.13 64.53
CA GLU A 504 61.56 -94.69 65.50
C GLU A 504 61.14 -94.95 66.95
N MET A 505 59.85 -94.81 67.29
CA MET A 505 59.31 -95.24 68.58
C MET A 505 59.48 -96.75 68.80
N GLY A 506 59.28 -97.57 67.76
CA GLY A 506 59.49 -99.01 67.79
C GLY A 506 60.96 -99.41 67.99
N ASN A 507 61.89 -98.64 67.45
CA ASN A 507 63.34 -98.82 67.60
C ASN A 507 63.88 -98.32 68.96
N GLY A 508 63.06 -97.61 69.74
CA GLY A 508 63.43 -97.07 71.05
C GLY A 508 64.08 -95.68 71.00
N GLU A 509 64.08 -95.03 69.84
CA GLU A 509 64.67 -93.70 69.60
C GLU A 509 63.64 -92.57 69.89
N TRP A 510 63.17 -92.52 71.14
CA TRP A 510 62.11 -91.59 71.58
C TRP A 510 62.43 -90.10 71.40
N GLU A 511 63.70 -89.73 71.32
CA GLU A 511 64.13 -88.34 71.10
C GLU A 511 63.86 -87.89 69.66
N ILE A 512 64.18 -88.74 68.67
CA ILE A 512 63.92 -88.47 67.24
C ILE A 512 62.42 -88.45 66.96
N ALA A 513 61.68 -89.42 67.49
CA ALA A 513 60.22 -89.42 67.42
C ALA A 513 59.60 -88.12 68.01
N GLY A 514 60.22 -87.58 69.07
CA GLY A 514 59.82 -86.29 69.66
C GLY A 514 60.12 -85.07 68.77
N GLU A 515 61.17 -85.11 67.94
CA GLU A 515 61.46 -84.08 66.94
C GLU A 515 60.49 -84.16 65.76
N ILE A 516 60.23 -85.37 65.24
CA ILE A 516 59.26 -85.59 64.15
C ILE A 516 57.85 -85.14 64.58
N ALA A 517 57.44 -85.41 65.82
CA ALA A 517 56.17 -84.92 66.36
C ALA A 517 56.05 -83.38 66.35
N LYS A 518 57.16 -82.65 66.55
CA LYS A 518 57.18 -81.18 66.45
C LYS A 518 57.03 -80.72 65.00
N ASP A 519 57.67 -81.42 64.06
CA ASP A 519 57.57 -81.10 62.63
C ASP A 519 56.17 -81.38 62.06
N VAL A 520 55.54 -82.50 62.47
CA VAL A 520 54.13 -82.78 62.17
C VAL A 520 53.23 -81.66 62.71
N LYS A 521 53.47 -81.21 63.95
CA LYS A 521 52.71 -80.08 64.52
C LYS A 521 52.88 -78.81 63.69
N LEU A 522 54.09 -78.49 63.24
CA LEU A 522 54.35 -77.34 62.37
C LEU A 522 53.65 -77.49 61.01
N ASN A 523 53.60 -78.68 60.43
CA ASN A 523 52.87 -78.93 59.19
C ASN A 523 51.35 -78.77 59.38
N LEU A 524 50.77 -79.24 60.49
CA LEU A 524 49.36 -79.02 60.81
C LEU A 524 49.01 -77.53 60.97
N GLU A 525 49.90 -76.73 61.55
CA GLU A 525 49.74 -75.28 61.63
C GLU A 525 49.73 -74.64 60.22
N LYS A 526 50.61 -75.08 59.32
CA LYS A 526 50.64 -74.63 57.91
C LYS A 526 49.37 -75.06 57.16
N ILE A 527 48.88 -76.28 57.35
CA ILE A 527 47.62 -76.74 56.74
C ILE A 527 46.46 -75.84 57.15
N ASN A 528 46.29 -75.57 58.44
CA ASN A 528 45.23 -74.68 58.93
C ASN A 528 45.35 -73.26 58.34
N HIS A 529 46.58 -72.76 58.23
CA HIS A 529 46.86 -71.46 57.65
C HIS A 529 46.47 -71.38 56.16
N HIS A 530 46.89 -72.35 55.34
CA HIS A 530 46.53 -72.40 53.92
C HIS A 530 45.03 -72.70 53.69
N GLY A 531 44.42 -73.53 54.54
CA GLY A 531 42.97 -73.77 54.52
C GLY A 531 42.16 -72.49 54.79
N LYS A 532 42.57 -71.68 55.77
CA LYS A 532 41.95 -70.36 56.03
C LYS A 532 42.13 -69.40 54.85
N ARG A 533 43.26 -69.45 54.14
CA ARG A 533 43.45 -68.65 52.91
C ARG A 533 42.47 -69.08 51.83
N ALA A 534 42.31 -70.38 51.58
CA ALA A 534 41.35 -70.89 50.60
C ALA A 534 39.91 -70.45 50.95
N ASP A 535 39.50 -70.58 52.22
CA ASP A 535 38.18 -70.13 52.70
C ASP A 535 37.98 -68.61 52.50
N ALA A 536 39.00 -67.80 52.78
CA ALA A 536 38.94 -66.36 52.58
C ALA A 536 38.80 -65.98 51.10
N ILE A 537 39.48 -66.68 50.18
CA ILE A 537 39.35 -66.48 48.73
C ILE A 537 37.93 -66.83 48.26
N VAL A 538 37.37 -67.96 48.70
CA VAL A 538 36.00 -68.39 48.34
C VAL A 538 34.95 -67.39 48.88
N LYS A 539 35.11 -66.94 50.13
CA LYS A 539 34.22 -65.91 50.72
C LYS A 539 34.31 -64.58 49.96
N GLY A 540 35.50 -64.18 49.55
CA GLY A 540 35.72 -63.00 48.72
C GLY A 540 35.08 -63.12 47.33
N MET A 541 35.20 -64.27 46.67
CA MET A 541 34.52 -64.57 45.41
C MET A 541 32.99 -64.47 45.55
N LEU A 542 32.42 -65.09 46.58
CA LEU A 542 30.97 -65.04 46.82
C LEU A 542 30.47 -63.62 47.08
N GLN A 543 31.28 -62.76 47.71
CA GLN A 543 30.95 -61.35 47.86
C GLN A 543 30.98 -60.62 46.50
N HIS A 544 31.91 -60.94 45.61
CA HIS A 544 31.98 -60.33 44.27
C HIS A 544 30.86 -60.83 43.33
N SER A 545 30.41 -62.08 43.50
CA SER A 545 29.35 -62.71 42.69
C SER A 545 27.92 -62.31 43.10
N ARG A 546 27.72 -61.80 44.32
CA ARG A 546 26.39 -61.33 44.74
C ARG A 546 25.90 -60.20 43.84
N SER A 547 24.80 -60.45 43.15
CA SER A 547 24.03 -59.46 42.42
C SER A 547 23.57 -58.36 43.38
N SER A 548 24.18 -57.19 43.28
CA SER A 548 23.57 -55.95 43.74
C SER A 548 22.30 -55.70 42.91
N SER A 549 21.23 -55.19 43.54
CA SER A 549 20.05 -54.73 42.80
C SER A 549 20.38 -53.56 41.87
N GLY A 550 21.54 -52.89 42.07
CA GLY A 550 21.98 -51.70 41.34
C GLY A 550 21.00 -50.53 41.47
N GLN A 551 19.99 -50.65 42.32
CA GLN A 551 18.93 -49.68 42.44
C GLN A 551 19.46 -48.47 43.20
N LYS A 552 19.64 -47.38 42.46
CA LYS A 552 20.03 -46.09 43.04
C LYS A 552 18.83 -45.47 43.74
N GLU A 553 19.02 -45.06 44.98
CA GLU A 553 18.01 -44.36 45.78
C GLU A 553 18.61 -43.09 46.38
N PRO A 554 17.82 -42.01 46.54
CA PRO A 554 18.28 -40.80 47.21
C PRO A 554 18.74 -41.12 48.64
N THR A 555 20.04 -40.99 48.91
CA THR A 555 20.67 -41.38 50.17
C THR A 555 21.45 -40.23 50.77
N ASP A 556 21.33 -40.04 52.08
CA ASP A 556 22.20 -39.15 52.87
C ASP A 556 23.57 -39.82 53.08
N LEU A 557 24.59 -39.29 52.39
CA LEU A 557 25.95 -39.83 52.43
C LEU A 557 26.65 -39.60 53.78
N ASN A 558 26.31 -38.54 54.51
CA ASN A 558 26.88 -38.28 55.84
C ASN A 558 26.39 -39.32 56.84
N ALA A 559 25.07 -39.57 56.84
CA ALA A 559 24.46 -40.59 57.69
C ALA A 559 25.02 -41.98 57.34
N LEU A 560 25.17 -42.29 56.05
CA LEU A 560 25.73 -43.57 55.60
C LEU A 560 27.19 -43.73 56.05
N ALA A 561 28.03 -42.71 55.87
CA ALA A 561 29.44 -42.76 56.26
C ALA A 561 29.61 -42.93 57.78
N ASP A 562 28.83 -42.22 58.59
CA ASP A 562 28.87 -42.33 60.06
C ASP A 562 28.38 -43.70 60.54
N GLU A 563 27.28 -44.21 59.97
CA GLU A 563 26.73 -45.54 60.28
C GLU A 563 27.78 -46.63 60.08
N TYR A 564 28.40 -46.68 58.89
CA TYR A 564 29.39 -47.70 58.56
C TYR A 564 30.72 -47.52 59.31
N LEU A 565 31.13 -46.29 59.61
CA LEU A 565 32.30 -46.00 60.43
C LEU A 565 32.13 -46.59 61.84
N ARG A 566 30.98 -46.29 62.48
CA ARG A 566 30.64 -46.82 63.80
C ARG A 566 30.49 -48.32 63.78
N LEU A 567 29.80 -48.88 62.79
CA LEU A 567 29.62 -50.32 62.65
C LEU A 567 30.98 -51.05 62.60
N CYS A 568 31.91 -50.55 61.78
CA CYS A 568 33.25 -51.12 61.65
C CYS A 568 34.05 -51.02 62.96
N PHE A 569 34.02 -49.84 63.61
CA PHE A 569 34.70 -49.60 64.88
C PHE A 569 34.22 -50.54 66.00
N HIS A 570 32.91 -50.66 66.20
CA HIS A 570 32.33 -51.53 67.22
C HIS A 570 32.56 -53.02 66.89
N GLY A 571 32.50 -53.39 65.60
CA GLY A 571 32.79 -54.74 65.15
C GLY A 571 34.22 -55.19 65.48
N LEU A 572 35.20 -54.30 65.34
CA LEU A 572 36.59 -54.60 65.73
C LEU A 572 36.76 -54.67 67.24
N ARG A 573 36.16 -53.74 68.00
CA ARG A 573 36.22 -53.73 69.48
C ARG A 573 35.54 -54.95 70.12
N ALA A 574 34.52 -55.52 69.46
CA ALA A 574 33.88 -56.76 69.90
C ALA A 574 34.81 -57.98 69.76
N LYS A 575 35.69 -57.99 68.75
CA LYS A 575 36.69 -59.05 68.53
C LYS A 575 37.92 -58.87 69.42
N ASP A 576 38.36 -57.62 69.58
CA ASP A 576 39.51 -57.25 70.42
C ASP A 576 39.12 -56.09 71.34
N LYS A 577 38.88 -56.40 72.61
CA LYS A 577 38.47 -55.39 73.62
C LYS A 577 39.56 -54.33 73.89
N SER A 578 40.82 -54.60 73.52
CA SER A 578 41.94 -53.68 73.68
C SER A 578 42.06 -52.67 72.53
N PHE A 579 41.36 -52.91 71.42
CA PHE A 579 41.36 -52.00 70.28
C PHE A 579 40.62 -50.69 70.61
N ASN A 580 41.31 -49.57 70.41
CA ASN A 580 40.73 -48.23 70.50
C ASN A 580 41.38 -47.30 69.47
N SER A 581 40.57 -46.45 68.85
CA SER A 581 40.99 -45.49 67.83
C SER A 581 40.12 -44.24 67.96
N LYS A 582 40.73 -43.06 67.83
CA LYS A 582 40.04 -41.78 67.79
C LYS A 582 39.35 -41.62 66.44
N LEU A 583 38.04 -41.38 66.49
CA LEU A 583 37.22 -41.14 65.31
C LEU A 583 37.03 -39.64 65.16
N VAL A 584 37.51 -39.07 64.05
CA VAL A 584 37.34 -37.65 63.72
C VAL A 584 36.40 -37.56 62.52
N THR A 585 35.27 -36.89 62.67
CA THR A 585 34.31 -36.69 61.58
C THR A 585 34.16 -35.21 61.26
N ASP A 586 34.17 -34.88 59.98
CA ASP A 586 34.04 -33.52 59.46
C ASP A 586 33.13 -33.54 58.23
N TYR A 587 31.84 -33.54 58.51
CA TYR A 587 30.80 -33.68 57.50
C TYR A 587 30.28 -32.31 57.04
N ASP A 588 30.14 -32.13 55.74
CA ASP A 588 29.46 -30.96 55.19
C ASP A 588 27.94 -31.15 55.34
N HIS A 589 27.33 -30.40 56.26
CA HIS A 589 25.90 -30.48 56.56
C HIS A 589 25.00 -29.95 55.43
N ALA A 590 25.56 -29.24 54.45
CA ALA A 590 24.81 -28.73 53.30
C ALA A 590 24.72 -29.74 52.13
N LEU A 591 25.24 -30.96 52.30
CA LEU A 591 25.22 -31.98 51.26
C LEU A 591 23.79 -32.44 50.94
N PRO A 592 23.34 -32.35 49.68
CA PRO A 592 22.05 -32.89 49.28
C PRO A 592 22.09 -34.43 49.24
N PRO A 593 20.93 -35.11 49.40
CA PRO A 593 20.83 -36.54 49.11
C PRO A 593 21.24 -36.84 47.66
N VAL A 594 22.02 -37.90 47.46
CA VAL A 594 22.48 -38.33 46.12
C VAL A 594 21.92 -39.70 45.76
N SER A 595 21.62 -39.88 44.48
CA SER A 595 21.12 -41.13 43.92
C SER A 595 22.25 -42.17 43.86
N VAL A 596 22.37 -43.01 44.89
CA VAL A 596 23.42 -44.03 45.00
C VAL A 596 22.83 -45.40 45.33
N ALA A 597 23.53 -46.47 44.95
CA ALA A 597 23.20 -47.81 45.42
C ALA A 597 23.70 -47.96 46.86
N LYS A 598 22.84 -47.61 47.83
CA LYS A 598 23.17 -47.51 49.27
C LYS A 598 23.96 -48.71 49.80
N GLN A 599 23.54 -49.93 49.46
CA GLN A 599 24.19 -51.16 49.91
C GLN A 599 25.60 -51.34 49.31
N ASP A 600 25.79 -51.00 48.04
CA ASP A 600 27.10 -51.11 47.39
C ASP A 600 28.07 -50.07 47.94
N LEU A 601 27.63 -48.82 48.07
CA LEU A 601 28.47 -47.76 48.64
C LEU A 601 28.80 -48.04 50.11
N GLY A 602 27.86 -48.62 50.87
CA GLY A 602 28.11 -49.11 52.23
C GLY A 602 29.22 -50.17 52.29
N ARG A 603 29.32 -51.06 51.29
CA ARG A 603 30.42 -52.04 51.19
C ARG A 603 31.77 -51.37 50.92
N VAL A 604 31.81 -50.34 50.06
CA VAL A 604 33.02 -49.56 49.81
C VAL A 604 33.50 -48.92 51.12
N LEU A 605 32.60 -48.22 51.82
CA LEU A 605 32.91 -47.55 53.09
C LEU A 605 33.41 -48.55 54.14
N LEU A 606 32.72 -49.68 54.31
CA LEU A 606 33.13 -50.72 55.24
C LEU A 606 34.54 -51.26 54.93
N ASN A 607 34.87 -51.47 53.65
CA ASN A 607 36.19 -51.94 53.24
C ASN A 607 37.28 -50.91 53.52
N LEU A 608 37.04 -49.63 53.22
CA LEU A 608 37.98 -48.55 53.50
C LEU A 608 38.21 -48.38 55.00
N PHE A 609 37.14 -48.36 55.81
CA PHE A 609 37.25 -48.26 57.27
C PHE A 609 37.98 -49.47 57.88
N ALA A 610 37.69 -50.68 57.41
CA ALA A 610 38.39 -51.87 57.87
C ALA A 610 39.89 -51.83 57.55
N ASN A 611 40.27 -51.29 56.39
CA ASN A 611 41.67 -51.10 56.02
C ASN A 611 42.35 -50.01 56.85
N ALA A 612 41.69 -48.87 57.06
CA ALA A 612 42.15 -47.78 57.91
C ALA A 612 42.39 -48.26 59.36
N PHE A 613 41.40 -48.95 59.96
CA PHE A 613 41.54 -49.47 61.32
C PHE A 613 42.64 -50.53 61.46
N TYR A 614 42.81 -51.39 60.45
CA TYR A 614 43.91 -52.35 60.43
C TYR A 614 45.27 -51.64 60.43
N SER A 615 45.43 -50.64 59.57
CA SER A 615 46.66 -49.85 59.43
C SER A 615 47.07 -49.18 60.75
N VAL A 616 46.13 -48.50 61.40
CA VAL A 616 46.41 -47.79 62.67
C VAL A 616 46.61 -48.76 63.85
N ALA A 617 45.92 -49.91 63.87
CA ALA A 617 46.13 -50.94 64.88
C ALA A 617 47.53 -51.56 64.78
N ALA A 618 47.99 -51.84 63.55
CA ALA A 618 49.32 -52.39 63.29
C ALA A 618 50.41 -51.39 63.72
N LYS A 619 50.25 -50.09 63.40
CA LYS A 619 51.18 -49.04 63.83
C LYS A 619 51.22 -48.87 65.35
N LYS A 620 50.07 -48.94 66.04
CA LYS A 620 50.01 -48.91 67.52
C LYS A 620 50.79 -50.04 68.17
N LYS A 621 50.65 -51.26 67.64
CA LYS A 621 51.41 -52.43 68.14
C LYS A 621 52.93 -52.23 68.01
N ARG A 622 53.39 -51.46 67.03
CA ARG A 622 54.82 -51.16 66.81
C ARG A 622 55.33 -50.01 67.69
N LEU A 623 54.55 -48.96 67.90
CA LEU A 623 54.98 -47.71 68.57
C LEU A 623 54.56 -47.61 70.05
N GLY A 624 53.66 -48.47 70.53
CA GLY A 624 53.17 -48.45 71.92
C GLY A 624 52.32 -47.23 72.24
N ASP A 625 52.39 -46.76 73.50
CA ASP A 625 51.52 -45.71 74.04
C ASP A 625 51.82 -44.28 73.52
N GLY A 626 52.92 -44.08 72.79
CA GLY A 626 53.29 -42.80 72.20
C GLY A 626 52.53 -42.42 70.92
N TYR A 627 51.60 -43.27 70.46
CA TYR A 627 50.84 -43.09 69.23
C TYR A 627 49.34 -43.25 69.50
N GLU A 628 48.56 -42.22 69.15
CA GLU A 628 47.09 -42.26 69.18
C GLU A 628 46.55 -42.68 67.80
N PRO A 629 45.99 -43.91 67.64
CA PRO A 629 45.37 -44.34 66.39
C PRO A 629 44.20 -43.40 66.07
N THR A 630 44.18 -42.83 64.87
CA THR A 630 43.17 -41.86 64.44
C THR A 630 42.69 -42.19 63.02
N VAL A 631 41.38 -42.24 62.84
CA VAL A 631 40.73 -42.33 61.53
C VAL A 631 39.82 -41.12 61.35
N THR A 632 40.05 -40.37 60.29
CA THR A 632 39.33 -39.14 59.94
C THR A 632 38.47 -39.38 58.72
N VAL A 633 37.18 -39.02 58.81
CA VAL A 633 36.23 -39.09 57.70
C VAL A 633 35.72 -37.69 57.39
N GLN A 634 35.84 -37.24 56.15
CA GLN A 634 35.34 -35.94 55.72
C GLN A 634 34.45 -36.08 54.49
N THR A 635 33.41 -35.27 54.41
CA THR A 635 32.59 -35.14 53.19
C THR A 635 32.57 -33.69 52.72
N ARG A 636 32.63 -33.49 51.40
CA ARG A 636 32.62 -32.17 50.76
C ARG A 636 31.88 -32.22 49.43
N LEU A 637 31.21 -31.12 49.08
CA LEU A 637 30.75 -30.88 47.71
C LEU A 637 31.87 -30.17 46.94
N ILE A 638 32.40 -30.80 45.91
CA ILE A 638 33.43 -30.23 45.02
C ILE A 638 32.83 -30.18 43.61
N ASP A 639 32.59 -28.97 43.12
CA ASP A 639 31.91 -28.72 41.84
C ASP A 639 30.54 -29.42 41.73
N GLN A 640 30.44 -30.48 40.92
CA GLN A 640 29.25 -31.32 40.73
C GLN A 640 29.40 -32.75 41.28
N GLU A 641 30.45 -32.99 42.07
CA GLU A 641 30.73 -34.29 42.68
C GLU A 641 30.72 -34.18 44.21
N ILE A 642 30.23 -35.22 44.88
CA ILE A 642 30.38 -35.35 46.32
C ILE A 642 31.61 -36.21 46.59
N GLU A 643 32.55 -35.65 47.37
CA GLU A 643 33.75 -36.34 47.81
C GLU A 643 33.59 -36.85 49.24
N ILE A 644 33.88 -38.13 49.46
CA ILE A 644 34.06 -38.76 50.77
C ILE A 644 35.54 -39.11 50.91
N SER A 645 36.21 -38.56 51.91
CA SER A 645 37.61 -38.87 52.21
C SER A 645 37.72 -39.68 53.50
N VAL A 646 38.52 -40.73 53.47
CA VAL A 646 38.87 -41.57 54.63
C VAL A 646 40.37 -41.51 54.80
N THR A 647 40.85 -40.85 55.85
CA THR A 647 42.27 -40.69 56.17
C THR A 647 42.61 -41.44 57.44
N ASP A 648 43.68 -42.23 57.43
CA ASP A 648 44.25 -42.87 58.60
C ASP A 648 45.68 -42.43 58.86
N ASN A 649 46.07 -42.28 60.12
CA ASN A 649 47.46 -41.94 60.51
C ASN A 649 48.37 -43.18 60.66
N GLY A 650 48.04 -44.27 59.95
CA GLY A 650 48.70 -45.56 60.04
C GLY A 650 50.05 -45.61 59.33
N SER A 651 50.43 -46.77 58.81
CA SER A 651 51.78 -46.98 58.26
C SER A 651 51.97 -46.45 56.84
N GLY A 652 50.92 -45.92 56.21
CA GLY A 652 50.93 -45.53 54.79
C GLY A 652 51.11 -46.73 53.85
N ILE A 653 51.10 -46.43 52.56
CA ILE A 653 51.27 -47.37 51.44
C ILE A 653 52.57 -47.00 50.70
N PRO A 654 53.53 -47.93 50.53
CA PRO A 654 54.75 -47.65 49.77
C PRO A 654 54.46 -47.27 48.31
N GLN A 655 55.18 -46.27 47.79
CA GLN A 655 54.93 -45.75 46.43
C GLN A 655 55.02 -46.83 45.34
N LYS A 656 55.89 -47.82 45.53
CA LYS A 656 56.13 -48.93 44.58
C LYS A 656 54.92 -49.85 44.37
N VAL A 657 53.97 -49.87 45.31
CA VAL A 657 52.80 -50.75 45.26
C VAL A 657 51.49 -50.01 45.07
N LEU A 658 51.50 -48.67 45.05
CA LEU A 658 50.31 -47.82 44.95
C LEU A 658 49.47 -48.17 43.71
N ASP A 659 50.10 -48.40 42.56
CA ASP A 659 49.40 -48.74 41.30
C ASP A 659 48.79 -50.15 41.31
N LYS A 660 49.21 -51.01 42.25
CA LYS A 660 48.76 -52.40 42.35
C LYS A 660 47.63 -52.60 43.36
N ILE A 661 47.32 -51.61 44.21
CA ILE A 661 46.36 -51.79 45.31
C ILE A 661 44.92 -52.07 44.85
N TYR A 662 44.59 -51.71 43.61
CA TYR A 662 43.28 -51.98 43.01
C TYR A 662 43.25 -53.27 42.19
N GLN A 663 44.39 -53.95 42.00
CA GLN A 663 44.42 -55.24 41.35
C GLN A 663 43.77 -56.30 42.25
N PRO A 664 42.89 -57.16 41.72
CA PRO A 664 42.33 -58.27 42.49
C PRO A 664 43.43 -59.13 43.13
N PHE A 665 43.19 -59.61 44.35
CA PHE A 665 44.09 -60.45 45.17
C PHE A 665 45.37 -59.78 45.67
N PHE A 666 45.62 -58.51 45.34
CA PHE A 666 46.75 -57.79 45.90
C PHE A 666 46.51 -57.46 47.39
N THR A 667 47.39 -57.95 48.27
CA THR A 667 47.37 -57.64 49.71
C THR A 667 48.78 -57.63 50.29
N THR A 668 49.05 -56.70 51.20
CA THR A 668 50.28 -56.64 52.00
C THR A 668 50.11 -57.22 53.40
N LYS A 669 48.87 -57.58 53.77
CA LYS A 669 48.57 -58.25 55.06
C LYS A 669 49.14 -59.68 55.07
N PRO A 670 49.52 -60.23 56.23
CA PRO A 670 49.93 -61.61 56.35
C PRO A 670 48.90 -62.57 55.75
N THR A 671 49.41 -63.68 55.24
CA THR A 671 48.61 -64.72 54.61
C THR A 671 47.47 -65.18 55.53
N GLY A 672 46.24 -65.26 55.01
CA GLY A 672 45.04 -65.60 55.79
C GLY A 672 44.32 -64.42 56.46
N GLU A 673 44.92 -63.22 56.54
CA GLU A 673 44.26 -62.02 57.09
C GLU A 673 43.70 -61.08 56.01
N GLY A 674 44.20 -61.16 54.77
CA GLY A 674 43.79 -60.33 53.65
C GLY A 674 43.38 -61.15 52.43
N THR A 675 42.22 -60.86 51.85
CA THR A 675 41.74 -61.47 50.60
C THR A 675 42.22 -60.74 49.35
N GLY A 676 42.69 -59.50 49.49
CA GLY A 676 43.08 -58.63 48.36
C GLY A 676 41.94 -58.24 47.42
N LEU A 677 40.69 -58.49 47.81
CA LEU A 677 39.51 -58.22 46.96
C LEU A 677 38.73 -56.97 47.38
N GLY A 678 39.00 -56.42 48.56
CA GLY A 678 38.22 -55.30 49.11
C GLY A 678 38.40 -54.01 48.31
N LEU A 679 39.64 -53.65 47.96
CA LEU A 679 39.93 -52.41 47.22
C LEU A 679 39.59 -52.51 45.73
N SER A 680 39.80 -53.68 45.09
CA SER A 680 39.39 -53.89 43.70
C SER A 680 37.87 -53.81 43.53
N LEU A 681 37.11 -54.45 44.43
CA LEU A 681 35.65 -54.34 44.46
C LEU A 681 35.20 -52.89 44.71
N SER A 682 35.87 -52.19 45.63
CA SER A 682 35.53 -50.81 45.94
C SER A 682 35.76 -49.89 44.74
N TYR A 683 36.84 -50.13 43.99
CA TYR A 683 37.14 -49.44 42.74
C TYR A 683 36.05 -49.69 41.68
N ASP A 684 35.64 -50.94 41.46
CA ASP A 684 34.58 -51.28 40.51
C ASP A 684 33.22 -50.66 40.89
N ILE A 685 32.84 -50.71 42.17
CA ILE A 685 31.57 -50.11 42.64
C ILE A 685 31.54 -48.61 42.37
N VAL A 686 32.65 -47.91 42.65
CA VAL A 686 32.73 -46.45 42.48
C VAL A 686 32.81 -46.08 41.00
N THR A 687 33.73 -46.67 40.25
CA THR A 687 34.00 -46.29 38.86
C THR A 687 32.95 -46.81 37.88
N LYS A 688 32.65 -48.13 37.90
CA LYS A 688 31.68 -48.75 36.99
C LYS A 688 30.25 -48.61 37.49
N GLY A 689 30.03 -48.75 38.81
CA GLY A 689 28.69 -48.72 39.40
C GLY A 689 28.10 -47.31 39.53
N HIS A 690 28.94 -46.31 39.83
CA HIS A 690 28.50 -44.95 40.11
C HIS A 690 29.06 -43.88 39.15
N GLY A 691 29.93 -44.25 38.20
CA GLY A 691 30.57 -43.30 37.29
C GLY A 691 31.53 -42.33 38.02
N GLY A 692 31.95 -42.68 39.23
CA GLY A 692 32.78 -41.86 40.09
C GLY A 692 34.27 -42.19 40.02
N THR A 693 35.06 -41.66 40.95
CA THR A 693 36.51 -41.92 41.04
C THR A 693 36.93 -42.34 42.45
N LEU A 694 37.86 -43.29 42.55
CA LEU A 694 38.49 -43.71 43.81
C LEU A 694 40.00 -43.45 43.72
N LEU A 695 40.49 -42.51 44.51
CA LEU A 695 41.89 -42.08 44.52
C LEU A 695 42.55 -42.39 45.86
N ALA A 696 43.81 -42.81 45.84
CA ALA A 696 44.61 -43.03 47.04
C ALA A 696 45.77 -42.03 47.09
N GLU A 697 45.84 -41.26 48.17
CA GLU A 697 46.99 -40.42 48.54
C GLU A 697 47.66 -41.03 49.76
N THR A 698 48.98 -41.05 49.82
CA THR A 698 49.68 -41.70 50.93
C THR A 698 51.06 -41.09 51.12
N GLU A 699 51.55 -41.15 52.35
CA GLU A 699 52.95 -40.93 52.68
C GLU A 699 53.44 -42.12 53.51
N GLU A 700 54.49 -42.80 53.03
CA GLU A 700 54.98 -44.04 53.64
C GLU A 700 55.48 -43.76 55.06
N GLY A 701 54.95 -44.52 56.03
CA GLY A 701 55.22 -44.34 57.46
C GLY A 701 54.26 -43.38 58.16
N GLU A 702 53.56 -42.51 57.44
CA GLU A 702 52.79 -41.41 58.01
C GLU A 702 51.26 -41.60 57.91
N PHE A 703 50.70 -41.68 56.70
CA PHE A 703 49.25 -41.77 56.50
C PHE A 703 48.85 -42.40 55.17
N ALA A 704 47.60 -42.88 55.09
CA ALA A 704 46.92 -43.16 53.83
C ALA A 704 45.55 -42.45 53.81
N ARG A 705 45.17 -41.95 52.64
CA ARG A 705 43.90 -41.26 52.40
C ARG A 705 43.26 -41.77 51.12
N PHE A 706 42.05 -42.29 51.26
CA PHE A 706 41.22 -42.69 50.13
C PHE A 706 40.13 -41.64 49.91
N ARG A 707 40.00 -41.16 48.66
CA ARG A 707 38.96 -40.21 48.24
C ARG A 707 38.03 -40.87 47.24
N ILE A 708 36.77 -40.99 47.61
CA ILE A 708 35.67 -41.44 46.76
C ILE A 708 34.97 -40.19 46.23
N ARG A 709 34.83 -40.03 44.92
CA ARG A 709 34.00 -39.00 44.31
C ARG A 709 32.83 -39.66 43.58
N VAL A 710 31.63 -39.16 43.82
CA VAL A 710 30.41 -39.65 43.18
C VAL A 710 29.70 -38.46 42.51
N PRO A 711 29.26 -38.58 41.24
CA PRO A 711 28.48 -37.55 40.57
C PRO A 711 27.18 -37.26 41.32
N ARG A 712 26.75 -36.00 41.30
CA ARG A 712 25.52 -35.56 41.98
C ARG A 712 24.22 -36.01 41.29
N ASP A 713 24.26 -36.33 40.00
CA ASP A 713 23.09 -36.62 39.15
C ASP A 713 22.67 -38.09 39.09
#